data_AF-A0A7X8M052-F1
#
_entry.id   AF-A0A7X8M052-F1
#
_cell.length_a   1.000
_cell.length_b   1.000
_cell.length_c   1.000
_cell.angle_alpha   90.00
_cell.angle_beta   90.00
_cell.angle_gamma   90.00
#
_symmetry.space_group_name_H-M   'P 1'
#
loop_
_entity.id
_entity.type
_entity.pdbx_description
1 polymer ?
#
loop_
_entity_poly.entity_id
_entity_poly.type
_entity_poly.pdbx_seq_one_letter_code
_entity_poly.pdbx_strand_id
1 'polypeptide(L)'
;QPIVSLRTGELFGFEAMSRPVNPAYENILELIDDAEASGHYVILEKRMVYNALDTYMARDPKYKDHYLFINTAPYATLDEKDYNDIRDRYFGHMKVVFEIIERNRMDPEEINHRKSIVRKAGAKFALDDFGSGYSNHLALLALEPDIIKIDRELIRGINEDLRKQHMLEDIISYARYRGTRVLGEGVETQGELETLCRMGVDYVQGFFTGAPSEELSEPDENAKKVIKGIIRNKNIDLRQLYIIMEKSLAIINEDYARCLSVTVYLMLKLGKRLNIEEDRFTNLIITTIFHEIGILYPGYKNCSIQRDDEITEHSIFAYLLYKEFSPYPEFARIILYHNKKYGVNHAINNIVVPDEAYLLSLAVAIAEVIVNSSREDVNKNVAERIKENDFKPEYKEVLELLCEENMLNRITTGEYRSELLSYIGTAKLSKAEIVGLLRTFIYAITFRSPYNYAHARAMETIVSLLGQITKQNWNMMEKVRAAALLYSIGMLTFDEETFVKEHSPLELHSLLREAVNKTSIIFREAELIDIVDIFNAAIGERTFSERHMLMGKDIISGANMINLADVLALLMEQKCYAYEASCRDIFDELKEISETTGLYFPMIELMEEYLEDIEARVKSTRADIGKHYNSVFSGFEKLRKFLIDRKKN
;
A
#
# COMPACT_ATOMS: atom_id res chain seq x y z
N GLN A 1 18.23 -18.36 18.16
CA GLN A 1 17.94 -18.43 16.71
C GLN A 1 17.13 -17.20 16.30
N PRO A 2 17.38 -16.56 15.13
CA PRO A 2 16.65 -15.37 14.72
C PRO A 2 15.18 -15.67 14.36
N ILE A 3 14.30 -14.75 14.75
CA ILE A 3 12.88 -14.70 14.37
C ILE A 3 12.70 -13.49 13.46
N VAL A 4 12.11 -13.69 12.28
CA VAL A 4 12.03 -12.67 11.22
C VAL A 4 10.59 -12.18 11.09
N SER A 5 10.41 -10.86 10.95
CA SER A 5 9.12 -10.28 10.63
C SER A 5 8.82 -10.40 9.13
N LEU A 6 7.75 -11.10 8.77
CA LEU A 6 7.32 -11.21 7.37
C LEU A 6 6.76 -9.91 6.79
N ARG A 7 6.45 -8.93 7.66
CA ARG A 7 6.00 -7.60 7.25
C ARG A 7 7.13 -6.72 6.73
N THR A 8 8.34 -6.91 7.22
CA THR A 8 9.48 -6.02 6.94
C THR A 8 10.69 -6.75 6.35
N GLY A 9 10.79 -8.05 6.58
CA GLY A 9 12.00 -8.84 6.34
C GLY A 9 13.09 -8.61 7.38
N GLU A 10 12.85 -7.80 8.40
CA GLU A 10 13.84 -7.48 9.42
C GLU A 10 13.72 -8.42 10.63
N LEU A 11 14.79 -8.47 11.42
CA LEU A 11 14.85 -9.22 12.67
C LEU A 11 13.78 -8.71 13.65
N PHE A 12 12.99 -9.61 14.21
CA PHE A 12 12.03 -9.31 15.26
C PHE A 12 12.61 -9.59 16.65
N GLY A 13 13.33 -10.70 16.77
CA GLY A 13 13.85 -11.19 18.03
C GLY A 13 14.67 -12.45 17.86
N PHE A 14 15.05 -13.05 18.98
CA PHE A 14 15.75 -14.32 19.04
C PHE A 14 15.06 -15.27 20.00
N GLU A 15 14.98 -16.54 19.63
CA GLU A 15 14.67 -17.60 20.58
C GLU A 15 15.95 -18.13 21.24
N ALA A 16 15.94 -18.19 22.57
CA ALA A 16 16.98 -18.81 23.37
C ALA A 16 16.81 -20.33 23.38
N MET A 17 17.88 -21.03 23.04
CA MET A 17 17.88 -22.48 22.99
C MET A 17 18.97 -23.07 23.88
N SER A 18 18.54 -23.82 24.90
CA SER A 18 19.45 -24.52 25.79
C SER A 18 20.13 -25.70 25.11
N ARG A 19 21.43 -25.85 25.35
CA ARG A 19 22.24 -27.00 24.91
C ARG A 19 23.09 -27.49 26.09
N PRO A 20 23.07 -28.78 26.42
CA PRO A 20 23.93 -29.30 27.48
C PRO A 20 25.40 -29.22 27.06
N VAL A 21 26.27 -28.83 28.00
CA VAL A 21 27.74 -28.85 27.81
C VAL A 21 28.35 -30.15 28.34
N ASN A 22 27.63 -30.84 29.24
CA ASN A 22 28.07 -32.11 29.78
C ASN A 22 27.90 -33.20 28.70
N PRO A 23 28.99 -33.89 28.28
CA PRO A 23 28.92 -34.93 27.25
C PRO A 23 28.08 -36.15 27.65
N ALA A 24 27.64 -36.25 28.90
CA ALA A 24 26.70 -37.28 29.34
C ALA A 24 25.30 -37.17 28.72
N TYR A 25 24.95 -35.99 28.16
CA TYR A 25 23.66 -35.76 27.49
C TYR A 25 23.92 -35.34 26.04
N GLU A 26 23.32 -36.05 25.09
CA GLU A 26 23.47 -35.74 23.66
C GLU A 26 22.63 -34.53 23.27
N ASN A 27 21.52 -34.30 23.97
CA ASN A 27 20.56 -33.24 23.67
C ASN A 27 19.87 -32.75 24.95
N ILE A 28 19.14 -31.63 24.83
CA ILE A 28 18.47 -31.00 25.96
C ILE A 28 17.32 -31.84 26.52
N LEU A 29 16.68 -32.69 25.71
CA LEU A 29 15.57 -33.54 26.16
C LEU A 29 16.07 -34.57 27.18
N GLU A 30 17.21 -35.22 26.93
CA GLU A 30 17.82 -36.16 27.88
C GLU A 30 18.14 -35.52 29.24
N LEU A 31 18.66 -34.28 29.22
CA LEU A 31 18.93 -33.53 30.45
C LEU A 31 17.62 -33.15 31.18
N ILE A 32 16.58 -32.77 30.44
CA ILE A 32 15.27 -32.48 31.00
C ILE A 32 14.67 -33.73 31.64
N ASP A 33 14.67 -34.87 30.94
CA ASP A 33 14.11 -36.14 31.41
C ASP A 33 14.80 -36.61 32.71
N ASP A 34 16.13 -36.49 32.79
CA ASP A 34 16.89 -36.81 34.01
C ASP A 34 16.61 -35.83 35.15
N ALA A 35 16.48 -34.54 34.86
CA ALA A 35 16.11 -33.53 35.86
C ALA A 35 14.68 -33.72 36.39
N GLU A 36 13.74 -34.14 35.55
CA GLU A 36 12.38 -34.49 35.96
C GLU A 36 12.39 -35.77 36.82
N ALA A 37 13.07 -36.83 36.37
CA ALA A 37 13.16 -38.10 37.08
C ALA A 37 13.84 -37.96 38.46
N SER A 38 14.78 -37.02 38.59
CA SER A 38 15.49 -36.74 39.84
C SER A 38 14.85 -35.65 40.72
N GLY A 39 13.77 -35.00 40.25
CA GLY A 39 13.08 -33.93 40.99
C GLY A 39 13.82 -32.58 41.00
N HIS A 40 14.83 -32.39 40.14
CA HIS A 40 15.65 -31.17 40.05
C HIS A 40 15.23 -30.22 38.91
N TYR A 41 14.14 -30.51 38.20
CA TYR A 41 13.71 -29.71 37.06
C TYR A 41 13.55 -28.21 37.37
N VAL A 42 13.01 -27.85 38.55
CA VAL A 42 12.88 -26.43 38.97
C VAL A 42 14.22 -25.71 38.95
N ILE A 43 15.29 -26.38 39.40
CA ILE A 43 16.65 -25.83 39.43
C ILE A 43 17.17 -25.68 37.99
N LEU A 44 16.95 -26.70 37.16
CA LEU A 44 17.35 -26.68 35.76
C LEU A 44 16.67 -25.52 35.02
N GLU A 45 15.35 -25.37 35.15
CA GLU A 45 14.60 -24.31 34.48
C GLU A 45 15.05 -22.92 34.91
N LYS A 46 15.17 -22.66 36.22
CA LYS A 46 15.73 -21.40 36.72
C LYS A 46 17.08 -21.13 36.08
N ARG A 47 17.96 -22.13 36.02
CA ARG A 47 19.28 -21.98 35.41
C ARG A 47 19.20 -21.67 33.91
N MET A 48 18.33 -22.34 33.16
CA MET A 48 18.11 -22.05 31.74
C MET A 48 17.63 -20.61 31.52
N VAL A 49 16.63 -20.17 32.29
CA VAL A 49 16.05 -18.82 32.18
C VAL A 49 17.08 -17.74 32.52
N TYR A 50 17.74 -17.83 33.67
CA TYR A 50 18.77 -16.84 34.06
C TYR A 50 19.96 -16.86 33.11
N ASN A 51 20.41 -18.02 32.63
CA ASN A 51 21.48 -18.09 31.63
C ASN A 51 21.09 -17.38 30.33
N ALA A 52 19.87 -17.57 29.83
CA ALA A 52 19.39 -16.89 28.63
C ALA A 52 19.34 -15.38 28.83
N LEU A 53 18.79 -14.92 29.96
CA LEU A 53 18.70 -13.51 30.31
C LEU A 53 20.08 -12.85 30.47
N ASP A 54 20.98 -13.47 31.23
CA ASP A 54 22.35 -12.95 31.46
C ASP A 54 23.15 -12.91 30.15
N THR A 55 23.05 -13.95 29.32
CA THR A 55 23.71 -13.99 28.01
C THR A 55 23.20 -12.87 27.12
N TYR A 56 21.88 -12.64 27.10
CA TYR A 56 21.28 -11.57 26.29
C TYR A 56 21.51 -10.18 26.88
N MET A 57 21.76 -10.02 28.19
CA MET A 57 22.22 -8.73 28.73
C MET A 57 23.55 -8.29 28.12
N ALA A 58 24.43 -9.25 27.82
CA ALA A 58 25.73 -9.00 27.22
C ALA A 58 25.70 -8.84 25.68
N ARG A 59 24.50 -8.80 25.08
CA ARG A 59 24.33 -8.66 23.62
C ARG A 59 24.93 -7.37 23.06
N ASP A 60 25.17 -7.36 21.75
CA ASP A 60 25.49 -6.15 21.01
C ASP A 60 24.36 -5.10 21.17
N PRO A 61 24.69 -3.82 21.48
CA PRO A 61 23.71 -2.75 21.61
C PRO A 61 22.75 -2.58 20.42
N LYS A 62 23.14 -2.98 19.20
CA LYS A 62 22.22 -2.95 18.03
C LYS A 62 21.00 -3.86 18.22
N TYR A 63 21.13 -4.90 19.04
CA TYR A 63 20.04 -5.83 19.37
C TYR A 63 19.22 -5.39 20.59
N LYS A 64 19.43 -4.18 21.13
CA LYS A 64 18.76 -3.74 22.36
C LYS A 64 17.23 -3.78 22.28
N ASP A 65 16.68 -3.45 21.12
CA ASP A 65 15.24 -3.27 20.88
C ASP A 65 14.53 -4.55 20.38
N HIS A 66 15.27 -5.66 20.23
CA HIS A 66 14.75 -6.94 19.75
C HIS A 66 14.32 -7.84 20.91
N TYR A 67 13.28 -8.65 20.69
CA TYR A 67 12.72 -9.53 21.70
C TYR A 67 13.63 -10.75 21.94
N LEU A 68 13.73 -11.18 23.20
CA LEU A 68 14.26 -12.49 23.57
C LEU A 68 13.08 -13.40 23.93
N PHE A 69 12.97 -14.52 23.24
CA PHE A 69 12.00 -15.56 23.55
C PHE A 69 12.68 -16.64 24.41
N ILE A 70 12.02 -17.03 25.50
CA ILE A 70 12.53 -17.99 26.47
C ILE A 70 11.47 -19.03 26.77
N ASN A 71 11.82 -20.29 26.56
CA ASN A 71 11.01 -21.44 26.93
C ASN A 71 10.85 -21.56 28.46
N THR A 72 9.63 -21.74 28.92
CA THR A 72 9.27 -22.00 30.32
C THR A 72 8.25 -23.13 30.43
N ALA A 73 8.30 -23.86 31.54
CA ALA A 73 7.48 -25.02 31.77
C ALA A 73 6.03 -24.67 32.11
N PRO A 74 5.08 -25.57 31.79
CA PRO A 74 3.67 -25.47 32.21
C PRO A 74 3.45 -25.35 33.71
N TYR A 75 4.31 -25.96 34.53
CA TYR A 75 4.13 -26.17 35.96
C TYR A 75 4.94 -25.15 36.78
N ALA A 76 4.46 -24.75 37.97
CA ALA A 76 4.92 -23.53 38.66
C ALA A 76 6.30 -23.71 39.30
N THR A 77 7.32 -23.65 38.47
CA THR A 77 8.74 -23.69 38.84
C THR A 77 9.31 -22.32 39.16
N LEU A 78 8.86 -21.29 38.42
CA LEU A 78 9.13 -19.89 38.71
C LEU A 78 8.00 -19.32 39.57
N ASP A 79 8.34 -18.88 40.77
CA ASP A 79 7.41 -18.25 41.69
C ASP A 79 7.34 -16.72 41.47
N GLU A 80 6.45 -16.05 42.20
CA GLU A 80 6.30 -14.60 42.11
C GLU A 80 7.61 -13.85 42.45
N LYS A 81 8.47 -14.40 43.31
CA LYS A 81 9.76 -13.77 43.65
C LYS A 81 10.72 -13.87 42.48
N ASP A 82 10.77 -15.00 41.79
CA ASP A 82 11.60 -15.17 40.59
C ASP A 82 11.17 -14.17 39.50
N TYR A 83 9.87 -14.05 39.24
CA TYR A 83 9.38 -13.09 38.25
C TYR A 83 9.64 -11.63 38.65
N ASN A 84 9.54 -11.28 39.93
CA ASN A 84 9.89 -9.95 40.42
C ASN A 84 11.40 -9.66 40.28
N ASP A 85 12.27 -10.64 40.60
CA ASP A 85 13.73 -10.50 40.39
C ASP A 85 14.03 -10.30 38.90
N ILE A 86 13.42 -11.12 38.04
CA ILE A 86 13.60 -11.02 36.60
C ILE A 86 13.13 -9.64 36.10
N ARG A 87 11.97 -9.16 36.57
CA ARG A 87 11.47 -7.83 36.21
C ARG A 87 12.47 -6.75 36.58
N ASP A 88 12.87 -6.72 37.84
CA ASP A 88 13.64 -5.61 38.42
C ASP A 88 15.06 -5.56 37.85
N ARG A 89 15.62 -6.71 37.48
CA ARG A 89 16.98 -6.80 36.91
C ARG A 89 17.04 -6.67 35.39
N TYR A 90 16.04 -7.16 34.65
CA TYR A 90 16.19 -7.34 33.20
C TYR A 90 15.20 -6.52 32.37
N PHE A 91 13.95 -6.37 32.79
CA PHE A 91 12.89 -5.86 31.88
C PHE A 91 13.03 -4.36 31.57
N GLY A 92 13.79 -3.61 32.39
CA GLY A 92 14.22 -2.26 32.04
C GLY A 92 15.29 -2.19 30.93
N HIS A 93 15.92 -3.32 30.60
CA HIS A 93 17.05 -3.40 29.68
C HIS A 93 16.78 -4.24 28.42
N MET A 94 15.70 -5.03 28.38
CA MET A 94 15.37 -5.91 27.26
C MET A 94 13.88 -6.22 27.19
N LYS A 95 13.41 -6.66 26.01
CA LYS A 95 12.04 -7.12 25.80
C LYS A 95 12.04 -8.65 25.84
N VAL A 96 11.18 -9.25 26.66
CA VAL A 96 11.13 -10.70 26.85
C VAL A 96 9.76 -11.26 26.47
N VAL A 97 9.77 -12.42 25.83
CA VAL A 97 8.59 -13.25 25.58
C VAL A 97 8.84 -14.60 26.27
N PHE A 98 7.92 -15.02 27.14
CA PHE A 98 7.95 -16.37 27.68
C PHE A 98 7.10 -17.29 26.83
N GLU A 99 7.67 -18.43 26.45
CA GLU A 99 7.00 -19.46 25.64
C GLU A 99 6.53 -20.58 26.56
N ILE A 100 5.24 -20.89 26.51
CA ILE A 100 4.63 -21.96 27.31
C ILE A 100 4.32 -23.13 26.37
N ILE A 101 4.92 -24.27 26.66
CA ILE A 101 4.79 -25.51 25.87
C ILE A 101 3.57 -26.32 26.35
N GLU A 102 2.69 -26.78 25.47
CA GLU A 102 1.52 -27.58 25.84
C GLU A 102 1.85 -29.09 25.94
N ARG A 103 2.57 -29.52 26.99
CA ARG A 103 2.78 -30.96 27.24
C ARG A 103 1.83 -31.60 28.25
N ASN A 104 1.16 -30.82 29.11
CA ASN A 104 0.27 -31.35 30.16
C ASN A 104 -0.96 -30.45 30.39
N ARG A 105 -2.06 -31.06 30.87
CA ARG A 105 -3.33 -30.38 31.20
C ARG A 105 -3.08 -29.33 32.29
N MET A 106 -3.08 -28.05 31.90
CA MET A 106 -2.85 -26.92 32.80
C MET A 106 -4.15 -26.47 33.49
N ASP A 107 -4.06 -26.05 34.75
CA ASP A 107 -5.15 -25.39 35.46
C ASP A 107 -5.32 -23.94 34.96
N PRO A 108 -6.49 -23.54 34.44
CA PRO A 108 -6.75 -22.17 34.01
C PRO A 108 -6.49 -21.09 35.07
N GLU A 109 -6.65 -21.38 36.36
CA GLU A 109 -6.37 -20.41 37.42
C GLU A 109 -4.86 -20.14 37.56
N GLU A 110 -4.05 -21.19 37.47
CA GLU A 110 -2.59 -21.11 37.57
C GLU A 110 -1.99 -20.35 36.37
N ILE A 111 -2.51 -20.62 35.18
CA ILE A 111 -2.18 -19.88 33.95
C ILE A 111 -2.48 -18.38 34.12
N ASN A 112 -3.69 -18.04 34.58
CA ASN A 112 -4.11 -16.65 34.73
C ASN A 112 -3.29 -15.91 35.78
N HIS A 113 -2.91 -16.59 36.86
CA HIS A 113 -2.06 -16.02 37.89
C HIS A 113 -0.67 -15.66 37.34
N ARG A 114 -0.01 -16.58 36.61
CA ARG A 114 1.30 -16.32 35.97
C ARG A 114 1.21 -15.24 34.92
N LYS A 115 0.16 -15.27 34.11
CA LYS A 115 -0.12 -14.24 33.12
C LYS A 115 -0.21 -12.86 33.77
N SER A 116 -0.90 -12.75 34.90
CA SER A 116 -0.98 -11.49 35.66
C SER A 116 0.39 -11.02 36.13
N ILE A 117 1.21 -11.91 36.70
CA ILE A 117 2.55 -11.58 37.21
C ILE A 117 3.47 -11.10 36.10
N VAL A 118 3.54 -11.84 34.99
CA VAL A 118 4.44 -11.52 33.87
C VAL A 118 3.97 -10.31 33.08
N ARG A 119 2.65 -10.12 32.89
CA ARG A 119 2.12 -8.89 32.29
C ARG A 119 2.40 -7.66 33.15
N LYS A 120 2.26 -7.76 34.48
CA LYS A 120 2.66 -6.69 35.42
C LYS A 120 4.15 -6.40 35.33
N ALA A 121 4.95 -7.40 34.98
CA ALA A 121 6.38 -7.22 34.78
C ALA A 121 6.71 -6.54 33.42
N GLY A 122 5.83 -6.61 32.42
CA GLY A 122 6.02 -5.99 31.10
C GLY A 122 6.56 -6.93 30.02
N ALA A 123 6.57 -8.24 30.29
CA ALA A 123 6.88 -9.28 29.31
C ALA A 123 5.62 -9.78 28.60
N LYS A 124 5.83 -10.42 27.44
CA LYS A 124 4.78 -11.04 26.62
C LYS A 124 4.76 -12.55 26.79
N PHE A 125 3.69 -13.18 26.31
CA PHE A 125 3.59 -14.64 26.24
C PHE A 125 3.40 -15.17 24.82
N ALA A 126 4.04 -16.30 24.56
CA ALA A 126 3.76 -17.14 23.41
C ALA A 126 3.21 -18.50 23.84
N LEU A 127 2.25 -19.03 23.08
CA LEU A 127 1.85 -20.43 23.14
C LEU A 127 2.64 -21.21 22.08
N ASP A 128 3.40 -22.20 22.53
CA ASP A 128 4.30 -22.98 21.68
C ASP A 128 3.67 -24.29 21.16
N ASP A 129 4.24 -24.88 20.11
CA ASP A 129 3.84 -26.16 19.49
C ASP A 129 2.36 -26.25 19.05
N PHE A 130 1.75 -25.14 18.63
CA PHE A 130 0.34 -25.13 18.24
C PHE A 130 0.10 -25.92 16.95
N GLY A 131 -0.76 -26.95 17.02
CA GLY A 131 -1.14 -27.80 15.88
C GLY A 131 -0.57 -29.22 15.88
N SER A 132 0.25 -29.58 16.87
CA SER A 132 0.87 -30.92 17.01
C SER A 132 -0.04 -31.99 17.67
N GLY A 133 -1.26 -31.65 18.11
CA GLY A 133 -2.16 -32.55 18.86
C GLY A 133 -3.66 -32.19 18.88
N TYR A 134 -4.47 -32.93 19.65
CA TYR A 134 -5.95 -32.93 19.61
C TYR A 134 -6.67 -31.90 20.51
N SER A 135 -6.01 -30.95 21.20
CA SER A 135 -6.71 -30.15 22.24
C SER A 135 -6.23 -28.70 22.50
N ASN A 136 -5.63 -28.02 21.52
CA ASN A 136 -4.99 -26.72 21.77
C ASN A 136 -5.98 -25.53 21.82
N HIS A 137 -7.25 -25.71 21.46
CA HIS A 137 -8.23 -24.60 21.47
C HIS A 137 -8.58 -24.12 22.89
N LEU A 138 -8.66 -25.03 23.86
CA LEU A 138 -8.97 -24.68 25.25
C LEU A 138 -7.82 -23.93 25.92
N ALA A 139 -6.58 -24.37 25.66
CA ALA A 139 -5.37 -23.68 26.12
C ALA A 139 -5.30 -22.27 25.53
N LEU A 140 -5.52 -22.14 24.22
CA LEU A 140 -5.55 -20.85 23.54
C LEU A 140 -6.63 -19.90 24.09
N LEU A 141 -7.82 -20.43 24.39
CA LEU A 141 -8.93 -19.67 25.01
C LEU A 141 -8.60 -19.18 26.41
N ALA A 142 -7.89 -19.99 27.22
CA ALA A 142 -7.53 -19.65 28.60
C ALA A 142 -6.31 -18.72 28.68
N LEU A 143 -5.28 -18.95 27.86
CA LEU A 143 -4.00 -18.23 27.90
C LEU A 143 -4.11 -16.82 27.34
N GLU A 144 -4.89 -16.59 26.27
CA GLU A 144 -4.87 -15.36 25.47
C GLU A 144 -3.43 -14.84 25.20
N PRO A 145 -2.60 -15.65 24.53
CA PRO A 145 -1.20 -15.32 24.33
C PRO A 145 -1.05 -14.11 23.39
N ASP A 146 0.09 -13.41 23.51
CA ASP A 146 0.47 -12.35 22.57
C ASP A 146 0.90 -12.95 21.22
N ILE A 147 1.45 -14.16 21.23
CA ILE A 147 1.96 -14.88 20.05
C ILE A 147 1.52 -16.36 20.10
N ILE A 148 1.13 -16.92 18.95
CA ILE A 148 0.96 -18.36 18.76
C ILE A 148 2.07 -18.83 17.84
N LYS A 149 2.86 -19.81 18.27
CA LYS A 149 3.88 -20.46 17.45
C LYS A 149 3.27 -21.71 16.84
N ILE A 150 3.29 -21.76 15.51
CA ILE A 150 2.72 -22.86 14.72
C ILE A 150 3.80 -23.89 14.52
N ASP A 151 3.51 -25.11 14.97
CA ASP A 151 4.46 -26.21 14.89
C ASP A 151 4.89 -26.50 13.45
N ARG A 152 6.16 -26.89 13.31
CA ARG A 152 6.81 -27.20 12.04
C ARG A 152 6.06 -28.25 11.20
N GLU A 153 5.34 -29.20 11.78
CA GLU A 153 4.61 -30.22 11.02
C GLU A 153 3.48 -29.60 10.18
N LEU A 154 2.86 -28.50 10.66
CA LEU A 154 1.86 -27.76 9.87
C LEU A 154 2.51 -26.88 8.80
N ILE A 155 3.74 -26.40 9.03
CA ILE A 155 4.46 -25.54 8.09
C ILE A 155 5.13 -26.33 6.96
N ARG A 156 5.66 -27.51 7.27
CA ARG A 156 6.42 -28.34 6.33
C ARG A 156 5.59 -28.71 5.10
N GLY A 157 6.05 -28.31 3.91
CA GLY A 157 5.38 -28.57 2.64
C GLY A 157 4.05 -27.83 2.45
N ILE A 158 3.76 -26.79 3.23
CA ILE A 158 2.48 -26.05 3.17
C ILE A 158 2.21 -25.44 1.79
N ASN A 159 3.25 -25.13 1.02
CA ASN A 159 3.13 -24.58 -0.34
C ASN A 159 2.41 -25.51 -1.33
N GLU A 160 2.36 -26.82 -1.05
CA GLU A 160 1.75 -27.83 -1.92
C GLU A 160 0.48 -28.48 -1.31
N ASP A 161 0.15 -28.20 -0.05
CA ASP A 161 -1.01 -28.79 0.64
C ASP A 161 -2.06 -27.72 0.99
N LEU A 162 -3.11 -27.64 0.17
CA LEU A 162 -4.24 -26.73 0.40
C LEU A 162 -4.95 -26.97 1.73
N ARG A 163 -4.94 -28.19 2.27
CA ARG A 163 -5.57 -28.49 3.57
C ARG A 163 -4.80 -27.84 4.71
N LYS A 164 -3.46 -27.89 4.66
CA LYS A 164 -2.59 -27.20 5.61
C LYS A 164 -2.77 -25.68 5.52
N GLN A 165 -2.89 -25.15 4.30
CA GLN A 165 -3.18 -23.73 4.08
C GLN A 165 -4.52 -23.33 4.69
N HIS A 166 -5.60 -24.09 4.46
CA HIS A 166 -6.90 -23.81 5.08
C HIS A 166 -6.87 -23.88 6.61
N MET A 167 -6.21 -24.90 7.18
CA MET A 167 -6.07 -25.02 8.64
C MET A 167 -5.31 -23.83 9.24
N LEU A 168 -4.18 -23.45 8.65
CA LEU A 168 -3.41 -22.28 9.10
C LEU A 168 -4.20 -20.98 8.89
N GLU A 169 -4.96 -20.87 7.81
CA GLU A 169 -5.87 -19.74 7.56
C GLU A 169 -6.90 -19.56 8.69
N ASP A 170 -7.47 -20.65 9.21
CA ASP A 170 -8.40 -20.60 10.35
C ASP A 170 -7.72 -20.13 11.63
N ILE A 171 -6.50 -20.62 11.89
CA ILE A 171 -5.70 -20.21 13.06
C ILE A 171 -5.34 -18.74 12.98
N ILE A 172 -4.88 -18.28 11.82
CA ILE A 172 -4.58 -16.88 11.55
C ILE A 172 -5.82 -16.01 11.78
N SER A 173 -6.99 -16.43 11.30
CA SER A 173 -8.25 -15.72 11.54
C SER A 173 -8.58 -15.58 13.01
N TYR A 174 -8.48 -16.69 13.75
CA TYR A 174 -8.74 -16.68 15.18
C TYR A 174 -7.75 -15.77 15.93
N ALA A 175 -6.45 -15.89 15.61
CA ALA A 175 -5.40 -15.07 16.22
C ALA A 175 -5.65 -13.57 16.02
N ARG A 176 -6.01 -13.18 14.78
CA ARG A 176 -6.38 -11.79 14.45
C ARG A 176 -7.54 -11.29 15.29
N TYR A 177 -8.63 -12.06 15.40
CA TYR A 177 -9.79 -11.71 16.22
C TYR A 177 -9.40 -11.43 17.67
N ARG A 178 -8.51 -12.24 18.25
CA ARG A 178 -8.00 -12.04 19.62
C ARG A 178 -6.93 -10.95 19.72
N GLY A 179 -6.35 -10.50 18.62
CA GLY A 179 -5.21 -9.57 18.58
C GLY A 179 -3.86 -10.24 18.88
N THR A 180 -3.82 -11.56 18.74
CA THR A 180 -2.64 -12.41 18.87
C THR A 180 -1.91 -12.49 17.54
N ARG A 181 -0.58 -12.53 17.58
CA ARG A 181 0.28 -12.67 16.40
C ARG A 181 0.58 -14.14 16.12
N VAL A 182 0.87 -14.49 14.87
CA VAL A 182 1.23 -15.86 14.47
C VAL A 182 2.69 -15.93 14.05
N LEU A 183 3.42 -16.89 14.61
CA LEU A 183 4.80 -17.23 14.26
C LEU A 183 4.81 -18.62 13.62
N GLY A 184 5.29 -18.76 12.38
CA GLY A 184 5.46 -20.06 11.73
C GLY A 184 6.85 -20.64 11.96
N GLU A 185 6.94 -21.85 12.51
CA GLU A 185 8.21 -22.51 12.79
C GLU A 185 8.65 -23.50 11.72
N GLY A 186 9.94 -23.84 11.72
CA GLY A 186 10.49 -24.87 10.84
C GLY A 186 10.44 -24.50 9.37
N VAL A 187 10.55 -23.21 9.02
CA VAL A 187 10.66 -22.79 7.62
C VAL A 187 12.00 -23.23 7.04
N GLU A 188 11.97 -24.20 6.12
CA GLU A 188 13.16 -24.83 5.53
C GLU A 188 13.34 -24.46 4.05
N THR A 189 12.26 -24.07 3.37
CA THR A 189 12.28 -23.78 1.93
C THR A 189 11.75 -22.39 1.59
N GLN A 190 12.15 -21.89 0.41
CA GLN A 190 11.60 -20.64 -0.15
C GLN A 190 10.09 -20.73 -0.40
N GLY A 191 9.58 -21.88 -0.86
CA GLY A 191 8.16 -22.06 -1.15
C GLY A 191 7.27 -21.95 0.09
N GLU A 192 7.71 -22.51 1.21
CA GLU A 192 7.05 -22.36 2.51
C GLU A 192 7.04 -20.89 2.94
N LEU A 193 8.19 -20.21 2.91
CA LEU A 193 8.31 -18.80 3.26
C LEU A 193 7.38 -17.91 2.43
N GLU A 194 7.34 -18.11 1.12
CA GLU A 194 6.47 -17.37 0.20
C GLU A 194 4.98 -17.59 0.54
N THR A 195 4.60 -18.82 0.86
CA THR A 195 3.22 -19.18 1.22
C THR A 195 2.80 -18.50 2.51
N LEU A 196 3.63 -18.56 3.57
CA LEU A 196 3.35 -17.89 4.84
C LEU A 196 3.25 -16.36 4.68
N CYS A 197 4.10 -15.76 3.82
CA CYS A 197 4.05 -14.33 3.51
C CYS A 197 2.77 -13.94 2.76
N ARG A 198 2.26 -14.79 1.86
CA ARG A 198 0.97 -14.57 1.16
C ARG A 198 -0.21 -14.66 2.14
N MET A 199 -0.23 -15.66 3.01
CA MET A 199 -1.28 -15.88 4.01
C MET A 199 -1.32 -14.81 5.11
N GLY A 200 -0.28 -13.98 5.22
CA GLY A 200 -0.23 -12.87 6.17
C GLY A 200 0.14 -13.32 7.59
N VAL A 201 0.99 -14.35 7.71
CA VAL A 201 1.67 -14.70 8.97
C VAL A 201 2.56 -13.52 9.40
N ASP A 202 2.72 -13.32 10.72
CA ASP A 202 3.43 -12.15 11.25
C ASP A 202 4.94 -12.37 11.33
N TYR A 203 5.34 -13.54 11.85
CA TYR A 203 6.72 -13.90 12.11
C TYR A 203 7.05 -15.30 11.61
N VAL A 204 8.32 -15.56 11.32
CA VAL A 204 8.81 -16.89 10.95
C VAL A 204 10.15 -17.20 11.59
N GLN A 205 10.41 -18.48 11.78
CA GLN A 205 11.66 -19.02 12.25
C GLN A 205 11.94 -20.37 11.58
N GLY A 206 13.19 -20.64 11.27
CA GLY A 206 13.61 -21.86 10.60
C GLY A 206 14.97 -21.73 9.93
N PHE A 207 15.50 -22.84 9.44
CA PHE A 207 16.85 -22.88 8.87
C PHE A 207 16.99 -22.01 7.62
N PHE A 208 15.92 -21.84 6.83
CA PHE A 208 15.94 -20.93 5.68
C PHE A 208 16.12 -19.47 6.10
N THR A 209 15.61 -19.10 7.29
CA THR A 209 15.69 -17.73 7.83
C THR A 209 16.90 -17.48 8.72
N GLY A 210 17.53 -18.55 9.21
CA GLY A 210 18.71 -18.52 10.07
C GLY A 210 18.69 -19.69 11.06
N ALA A 211 19.79 -20.45 11.08
CA ALA A 211 19.95 -21.57 12.00
C ALA A 211 20.25 -21.11 13.44
N PRO A 212 20.03 -21.98 14.45
CA PRO A 212 20.52 -21.74 15.81
C PRO A 212 22.05 -21.63 15.83
N SER A 213 22.58 -20.69 16.59
CA SER A 213 24.01 -20.39 16.71
C SER A 213 24.34 -19.97 18.14
N GLU A 214 25.60 -20.17 18.57
CA GLU A 214 26.13 -19.65 19.84
C GLU A 214 26.20 -18.12 19.83
N GLU A 215 26.45 -17.52 18.67
CA GLU A 215 26.48 -16.07 18.47
C GLU A 215 25.17 -15.57 17.85
N LEU A 216 24.72 -14.38 18.26
CA LEU A 216 23.57 -13.69 17.67
C LEU A 216 23.92 -13.22 16.25
N SER A 217 23.15 -13.65 15.27
CA SER A 217 23.33 -13.29 13.86
C SER A 217 22.09 -12.63 13.26
N GLU A 218 22.29 -11.85 12.21
CA GLU A 218 21.20 -11.38 11.37
C GLU A 218 20.46 -12.55 10.70
N PRO A 219 19.20 -12.35 10.28
CA PRO A 219 18.51 -13.30 9.41
C PRO A 219 19.26 -13.51 8.08
N ASP A 220 19.08 -14.68 7.49
CA ASP A 220 19.68 -15.04 6.20
C ASP A 220 19.31 -14.03 5.09
N GLU A 221 20.32 -13.57 4.35
CA GLU A 221 20.14 -12.53 3.34
C GLU A 221 19.29 -12.97 2.15
N ASN A 222 19.26 -14.27 1.81
CA ASN A 222 18.35 -14.78 0.79
C ASN A 222 16.91 -14.74 1.28
N ALA A 223 16.63 -15.13 2.52
CA ALA A 223 15.30 -14.99 3.11
C ALA A 223 14.84 -13.52 3.13
N LYS A 224 15.71 -12.59 3.54
CA LYS A 224 15.43 -11.15 3.48
C LYS A 224 15.08 -10.69 2.06
N LYS A 225 15.85 -11.13 1.06
CA LYS A 225 15.60 -10.81 -0.37
C LYS A 225 14.27 -11.33 -0.85
N VAL A 226 13.92 -12.58 -0.52
CA VAL A 226 12.62 -13.18 -0.88
C VAL A 226 11.47 -12.38 -0.25
N ILE A 227 11.51 -12.13 1.07
CA ILE A 227 10.47 -11.37 1.77
C ILE A 227 10.33 -9.96 1.17
N LYS A 228 11.45 -9.24 0.98
CA LYS A 228 11.45 -7.90 0.38
C LYS A 228 10.95 -7.91 -1.06
N GLY A 229 11.27 -8.95 -1.84
CA GLY A 229 10.77 -9.15 -3.19
C GLY A 229 9.24 -9.30 -3.22
N ILE A 230 8.69 -10.13 -2.34
CA ILE A 230 7.23 -10.30 -2.20
C ILE A 230 6.56 -9.00 -1.76
N ILE A 231 7.11 -8.31 -0.74
CA ILE A 231 6.57 -7.03 -0.27
C ILE A 231 6.60 -5.98 -1.39
N ARG A 232 7.67 -5.93 -2.18
CA ARG A 232 7.79 -5.01 -3.31
C ARG A 232 6.75 -5.33 -4.40
N ASN A 233 6.63 -6.60 -4.78
CA ASN A 233 5.69 -7.07 -5.80
C ASN A 233 4.22 -6.98 -5.35
N LYS A 234 3.95 -6.74 -4.06
CA LYS A 234 2.59 -6.50 -3.54
C LYS A 234 2.10 -5.07 -3.76
N ASN A 235 2.99 -4.10 -3.92
CA ASN A 235 2.62 -2.70 -4.09
C ASN A 235 2.35 -2.36 -5.55
N ILE A 236 1.53 -1.33 -5.78
CA ILE A 236 1.38 -0.74 -7.11
C ILE A 236 2.76 -0.20 -7.54
N ASP A 237 3.19 -0.55 -8.75
CA ASP A 237 4.41 -0.02 -9.37
C ASP A 237 4.09 1.08 -10.39
N LEU A 238 5.13 1.69 -11.00
CA LEU A 238 4.92 2.76 -11.99
C LEU A 238 4.26 2.25 -13.27
N ARG A 239 4.47 0.99 -13.66
CA ARG A 239 3.82 0.36 -14.83
C ARG A 239 2.31 0.30 -14.60
N GLN A 240 1.91 -0.17 -13.42
CA GLN A 240 0.50 -0.27 -13.03
C GLN A 240 -0.14 1.11 -12.89
N LEU A 241 0.56 2.09 -12.29
CA LEU A 241 0.09 3.48 -12.23
C LEU A 241 -0.11 4.06 -13.63
N TYR A 242 0.83 3.86 -14.55
CA TYR A 242 0.71 4.30 -15.93
C TYR A 242 -0.53 3.68 -16.60
N ILE A 243 -0.73 2.37 -16.46
CA ILE A 243 -1.92 1.69 -17.02
C ILE A 243 -3.21 2.25 -16.42
N ILE A 244 -3.24 2.49 -15.10
CA ILE A 244 -4.39 3.12 -14.44
C ILE A 244 -4.69 4.47 -15.09
N MET A 245 -3.70 5.36 -15.18
CA MET A 245 -3.90 6.70 -15.73
C MET A 245 -4.32 6.69 -17.19
N GLU A 246 -3.62 5.91 -18.03
CA GLU A 246 -3.93 5.80 -19.45
C GLU A 246 -5.35 5.28 -19.69
N LYS A 247 -5.74 4.20 -19.00
CA LYS A 247 -7.08 3.62 -19.16
C LYS A 247 -8.17 4.51 -18.53
N SER A 248 -7.85 5.24 -17.45
CA SER A 248 -8.73 6.28 -16.91
C SER A 248 -8.96 7.42 -17.90
N LEU A 249 -7.93 7.88 -18.63
CA LEU A 249 -8.12 8.86 -19.70
C LEU A 249 -8.96 8.30 -20.85
N ALA A 250 -8.83 7.00 -21.17
CA ALA A 250 -9.61 6.36 -22.24
C ALA A 250 -11.12 6.36 -21.94
N ILE A 251 -11.54 6.35 -20.67
CA ILE A 251 -12.95 6.51 -20.28
C ILE A 251 -13.48 7.89 -20.69
N ILE A 252 -12.63 8.92 -20.63
CA ILE A 252 -12.98 10.30 -20.98
C ILE A 252 -12.94 10.48 -22.49
N ASN A 253 -11.82 10.08 -23.11
CA ASN A 253 -11.61 10.11 -24.54
C ASN A 253 -10.44 9.17 -24.92
N GLU A 254 -10.68 8.25 -25.86
CA GLU A 254 -9.64 7.33 -26.35
C GLU A 254 -8.43 8.05 -26.97
N ASP A 255 -8.63 9.20 -27.62
CA ASP A 255 -7.55 9.98 -28.22
C ASP A 255 -6.63 10.58 -27.16
N TYR A 256 -7.14 11.00 -26.00
CA TYR A 256 -6.29 11.47 -24.89
C TYR A 256 -5.39 10.35 -24.36
N ALA A 257 -5.93 9.15 -24.19
CA ALA A 257 -5.14 7.99 -23.78
C ALA A 257 -4.07 7.61 -24.82
N ARG A 258 -4.44 7.65 -26.10
CA ARG A 258 -3.51 7.34 -27.20
C ARG A 258 -2.42 8.42 -27.33
N CYS A 259 -2.79 9.70 -27.23
CA CYS A 259 -1.84 10.81 -27.20
C CYS A 259 -0.87 10.66 -26.03
N LEU A 260 -1.36 10.43 -24.81
CA LEU A 260 -0.51 10.17 -23.65
C LEU A 260 0.51 9.05 -23.93
N SER A 261 0.04 7.92 -24.44
CA SER A 261 0.90 6.76 -24.70
C SER A 261 2.00 7.05 -25.72
N VAL A 262 1.64 7.72 -26.82
CA VAL A 262 2.59 8.11 -27.86
C VAL A 262 3.57 9.16 -27.34
N THR A 263 3.10 10.18 -26.60
CA THR A 263 3.94 11.21 -26.00
C THR A 263 4.97 10.61 -25.04
N VAL A 264 4.57 9.70 -24.13
CA VAL A 264 5.50 9.06 -23.19
C VAL A 264 6.54 8.22 -23.96
N TYR A 265 6.12 7.49 -25.00
CA TYR A 265 7.06 6.74 -25.84
C TYR A 265 8.03 7.63 -26.62
N LEU A 266 7.56 8.76 -27.17
CA LEU A 266 8.42 9.75 -27.82
C LEU A 266 9.44 10.33 -26.84
N MET A 267 8.99 10.75 -25.65
CA MET A 267 9.86 11.27 -24.59
C MET A 267 10.91 10.23 -24.17
N LEU A 268 10.55 8.95 -24.12
CA LEU A 268 11.49 7.87 -23.86
C LEU A 268 12.57 7.79 -24.95
N LYS A 269 12.18 7.80 -26.23
CA LYS A 269 13.14 7.70 -27.34
C LYS A 269 14.03 8.91 -27.46
N LEU A 270 13.43 10.11 -27.37
CA LEU A 270 14.15 11.37 -27.44
C LEU A 270 15.13 11.50 -26.27
N GLY A 271 14.68 11.26 -25.03
CA GLY A 271 15.53 11.39 -23.85
C GLY A 271 16.71 10.41 -23.84
N LYS A 272 16.51 9.17 -24.30
CA LYS A 272 17.62 8.21 -24.48
C LYS A 272 18.64 8.69 -25.50
N ARG A 273 18.19 9.22 -26.64
CA ARG A 273 19.10 9.69 -27.70
C ARG A 273 19.85 10.96 -27.31
N LEU A 274 19.20 11.83 -26.52
CA LEU A 274 19.79 13.05 -25.96
C LEU A 274 20.71 12.76 -24.75
N ASN A 275 20.85 11.50 -24.32
CA ASN A 275 21.65 11.10 -23.17
C ASN A 275 21.28 11.87 -21.88
N ILE A 276 19.97 12.05 -21.62
CA ILE A 276 19.50 12.63 -20.37
C ILE A 276 19.92 11.69 -19.22
N GLU A 277 20.50 12.27 -18.16
CA GLU A 277 20.93 11.56 -16.96
C GLU A 277 19.80 10.70 -16.37
N GLU A 278 20.11 9.46 -15.95
CA GLU A 278 19.12 8.43 -15.60
C GLU A 278 18.12 8.87 -14.52
N ASP A 279 18.61 9.50 -13.44
CA ASP A 279 17.76 9.98 -12.34
C ASP A 279 16.80 11.08 -12.83
N ARG A 280 17.31 12.01 -13.62
CA ARG A 280 16.51 13.09 -14.22
C ARG A 280 15.54 12.56 -15.28
N PHE A 281 15.94 11.55 -16.02
CA PHE A 281 15.18 10.95 -17.10
C PHE A 281 13.93 10.23 -16.57
N THR A 282 14.04 9.52 -15.45
CA THR A 282 12.88 8.87 -14.80
C THR A 282 11.84 9.90 -14.37
N ASN A 283 12.28 10.99 -13.74
CA ASN A 283 11.38 12.07 -13.29
C ASN A 283 10.75 12.82 -14.47
N LEU A 284 11.47 12.97 -15.58
CA LEU A 284 10.93 13.54 -16.81
C LEU A 284 9.83 12.65 -17.42
N ILE A 285 10.01 11.32 -17.42
CA ILE A 285 8.97 10.37 -17.86
C ILE A 285 7.75 10.44 -16.95
N ILE A 286 7.93 10.48 -15.63
CA ILE A 286 6.81 10.65 -14.69
C ILE A 286 6.10 11.99 -14.93
N THR A 287 6.84 13.07 -15.10
CA THR A 287 6.28 14.40 -15.43
C THR A 287 5.46 14.34 -16.72
N THR A 288 5.95 13.60 -17.72
CA THR A 288 5.23 13.34 -18.97
C THR A 288 3.97 12.52 -18.74
N ILE A 289 3.95 11.54 -17.83
CA ILE A 289 2.73 10.77 -17.54
C ILE A 289 1.62 11.68 -16.98
N PHE A 290 2.00 12.73 -16.24
CA PHE A 290 1.07 13.60 -15.52
C PHE A 290 0.71 14.91 -16.25
N HIS A 291 1.29 15.22 -17.41
CA HIS A 291 1.05 16.53 -18.05
C HIS A 291 -0.43 16.78 -18.38
N GLU A 292 -1.17 15.75 -18.81
CA GLU A 292 -2.57 15.82 -19.24
C GLU A 292 -3.60 15.73 -18.10
N ILE A 293 -3.19 15.59 -16.83
CA ILE A 293 -4.17 15.50 -15.73
C ILE A 293 -5.04 16.77 -15.63
N GLY A 294 -4.60 17.88 -16.23
CA GLY A 294 -5.34 19.13 -16.25
C GLY A 294 -6.56 19.15 -17.17
N ILE A 295 -6.71 18.17 -18.08
CA ILE A 295 -7.97 17.94 -18.83
C ILE A 295 -9.14 17.72 -17.88
N LEU A 296 -8.87 17.21 -16.67
CA LEU A 296 -9.86 16.98 -15.63
C LEU A 296 -10.37 18.27 -14.97
N TYR A 297 -9.89 19.45 -15.35
CA TYR A 297 -10.40 20.71 -14.81
C TYR A 297 -11.91 20.90 -15.09
N PRO A 298 -12.75 21.24 -14.08
CA PRO A 298 -14.22 21.38 -14.25
C PRO A 298 -14.70 22.33 -15.35
N GLY A 299 -13.92 23.36 -15.66
CA GLY A 299 -14.26 24.33 -16.71
C GLY A 299 -13.73 23.94 -18.10
N TYR A 300 -13.03 22.81 -18.23
CA TYR A 300 -12.43 22.39 -19.48
C TYR A 300 -13.49 21.87 -20.46
N LYS A 301 -14.02 22.76 -21.31
CA LYS A 301 -14.95 22.40 -22.37
C LYS A 301 -14.18 22.07 -23.63
N ASN A 302 -13.98 20.78 -23.93
CA ASN A 302 -13.41 20.22 -25.17
C ASN A 302 -12.89 21.30 -26.12
N CYS A 303 -11.77 21.92 -25.73
CA CYS A 303 -11.25 23.02 -26.52
C CYS A 303 -10.57 22.34 -27.69
N SER A 304 -11.14 22.54 -28.88
CA SER A 304 -10.32 22.75 -30.05
C SER A 304 -9.18 23.69 -29.61
N ILE A 305 -8.00 23.12 -29.38
CA ILE A 305 -6.82 23.88 -28.95
C ILE A 305 -6.70 24.98 -30.00
N GLN A 306 -7.02 26.22 -29.63
CA GLN A 306 -6.69 27.34 -30.47
C GLN A 306 -5.17 27.32 -30.52
N ARG A 307 -4.61 26.94 -31.69
CA ARG A 307 -3.20 26.57 -31.94
C ARG A 307 -2.15 27.64 -31.57
N ASP A 308 -2.59 28.75 -30.96
CA ASP A 308 -1.78 29.90 -30.59
C ASP A 308 -1.63 30.13 -29.08
N ASP A 309 -2.35 29.41 -28.21
CA ASP A 309 -2.24 29.58 -26.76
C ASP A 309 -1.06 28.75 -26.18
N GLU A 310 0.06 29.42 -25.90
CA GLU A 310 1.29 28.79 -25.35
C GLU A 310 1.17 28.31 -23.88
N ILE A 311 0.15 28.78 -23.16
CA ILE A 311 -0.21 28.37 -21.80
C ILE A 311 -1.74 28.29 -21.74
N THR A 312 -2.27 27.14 -21.31
CA THR A 312 -3.70 26.84 -21.28
C THR A 312 -4.21 26.67 -19.85
N GLU A 313 -5.54 26.75 -19.65
CA GLU A 313 -6.15 26.45 -18.35
C GLU A 313 -5.78 25.04 -17.87
N HIS A 314 -5.83 24.04 -18.76
CA HIS A 314 -5.39 22.67 -18.46
C HIS A 314 -3.94 22.67 -17.91
N SER A 315 -2.99 23.32 -18.60
CA SER A 315 -1.58 23.33 -18.17
C SER A 315 -1.38 24.00 -16.80
N ILE A 316 -2.16 25.04 -16.48
CA ILE A 316 -2.12 25.70 -15.17
C ILE A 316 -2.67 24.77 -14.08
N PHE A 317 -3.80 24.10 -14.33
CA PHE A 317 -4.40 23.19 -13.37
C PHE A 317 -3.50 21.98 -13.09
N ALA A 318 -2.96 21.35 -14.14
CA ALA A 318 -1.99 20.27 -14.04
C ALA A 318 -0.73 20.69 -13.27
N TYR A 319 -0.17 21.87 -13.58
CA TYR A 319 0.98 22.44 -12.88
C TYR A 319 0.71 22.58 -11.37
N LEU A 320 -0.44 23.13 -10.98
CA LEU A 320 -0.75 23.37 -9.57
C LEU A 320 -0.95 22.07 -8.80
N LEU A 321 -1.69 21.11 -9.36
CA LEU A 321 -1.87 19.79 -8.75
C LEU A 321 -0.53 19.05 -8.61
N TYR A 322 0.25 19.01 -9.68
CA TYR A 322 1.54 18.33 -9.67
C TYR A 322 2.51 18.99 -8.69
N LYS A 323 2.58 20.33 -8.66
CA LYS A 323 3.43 21.07 -7.72
C LYS A 323 3.03 20.85 -6.26
N GLU A 324 1.74 20.73 -5.98
CA GLU A 324 1.24 20.62 -4.60
C GLU A 324 1.39 19.19 -4.05
N PHE A 325 1.16 18.16 -4.88
CA PHE A 325 0.99 16.78 -4.40
C PHE A 325 2.01 15.78 -4.93
N SER A 326 2.68 16.07 -6.05
CA SER A 326 3.69 15.15 -6.60
C SER A 326 4.91 15.09 -5.68
N PRO A 327 5.57 13.92 -5.55
CA PRO A 327 6.90 13.85 -4.94
C PRO A 327 8.00 14.61 -5.71
N TYR A 328 7.73 15.08 -6.95
CA TYR A 328 8.69 15.78 -7.81
C TYR A 328 8.24 17.21 -8.20
N PRO A 329 7.94 18.10 -7.24
CA PRO A 329 7.37 19.42 -7.51
C PRO A 329 8.29 20.33 -8.35
N GLU A 330 9.59 20.08 -8.38
CA GLU A 330 10.58 20.82 -9.15
C GLU A 330 10.40 20.67 -10.68
N PHE A 331 9.80 19.57 -11.13
CA PHE A 331 9.51 19.34 -12.55
C PHE A 331 8.17 19.96 -13.00
N ALA A 332 7.35 20.47 -12.08
CA ALA A 332 6.01 20.99 -12.39
C ALA A 332 6.02 22.10 -13.46
N ARG A 333 7.09 22.91 -13.53
CA ARG A 333 7.20 23.97 -14.55
C ARG A 333 7.26 23.44 -15.98
N ILE A 334 7.75 22.21 -16.18
CA ILE A 334 7.72 21.55 -17.50
C ILE A 334 6.27 21.37 -17.94
N ILE A 335 5.38 20.95 -17.03
CA ILE A 335 3.94 20.85 -17.28
C ILE A 335 3.33 22.22 -17.55
N LEU A 336 3.70 23.28 -16.83
CA LEU A 336 3.13 24.61 -17.09
C LEU A 336 3.43 25.12 -18.52
N TYR A 337 4.60 24.77 -19.06
CA TYR A 337 5.09 25.30 -20.33
C TYR A 337 5.12 24.25 -21.46
N HIS A 338 4.45 23.11 -21.33
CA HIS A 338 4.53 22.03 -22.32
C HIS A 338 3.91 22.39 -23.68
N ASN A 339 3.18 23.50 -23.81
CA ASN A 339 2.67 24.01 -25.08
C ASN A 339 3.50 25.20 -25.63
N LYS A 340 4.66 25.47 -25.03
CA LYS A 340 5.48 26.64 -25.37
C LYS A 340 6.33 26.37 -26.61
N LYS A 341 6.10 27.16 -27.66
CA LYS A 341 6.89 27.17 -28.90
C LYS A 341 8.33 27.64 -28.64
N TYR A 342 9.30 27.01 -29.28
CA TYR A 342 10.70 27.43 -29.28
C TYR A 342 10.90 28.74 -30.06
N GLY A 343 11.90 29.54 -29.68
CA GLY A 343 12.25 30.81 -30.34
C GLY A 343 11.41 32.03 -29.95
N VAL A 344 10.22 31.85 -29.36
CA VAL A 344 9.38 32.95 -28.85
C VAL A 344 9.66 33.18 -27.37
N ASN A 345 10.45 34.20 -27.02
CA ASN A 345 10.76 34.61 -25.63
C ASN A 345 11.08 33.42 -24.69
N HIS A 346 12.36 33.06 -24.58
CA HIS A 346 12.87 32.02 -23.67
C HIS A 346 12.62 32.29 -22.17
N ALA A 347 12.03 33.44 -21.85
CA ALA A 347 11.50 33.75 -20.54
C ALA A 347 10.10 34.37 -20.68
N ILE A 348 9.17 33.98 -19.79
CA ILE A 348 7.87 34.64 -19.63
C ILE A 348 7.95 35.47 -18.36
N ASN A 349 7.88 36.80 -18.50
CA ASN A 349 7.98 37.75 -17.38
C ASN A 349 9.24 37.51 -16.50
N ASN A 350 10.42 37.35 -17.13
CA ASN A 350 11.72 37.06 -16.48
C ASN A 350 11.86 35.67 -15.83
N ILE A 351 10.92 34.74 -16.05
CA ILE A 351 11.04 33.35 -15.61
C ILE A 351 11.50 32.51 -16.79
N VAL A 352 12.67 31.88 -16.66
CA VAL A 352 13.25 30.99 -17.68
C VAL A 352 12.39 29.74 -17.83
N VAL A 353 12.03 29.42 -19.07
CA VAL A 353 11.33 28.18 -19.44
C VAL A 353 12.32 27.02 -19.35
N PRO A 354 12.01 25.92 -18.64
CA PRO A 354 12.88 24.73 -18.62
C PRO A 354 13.09 24.18 -20.03
N ASP A 355 14.31 23.77 -20.36
CA ASP A 355 14.63 23.23 -21.70
C ASP A 355 13.78 21.99 -22.02
N GLU A 356 13.51 21.17 -21.00
CA GLU A 356 12.68 19.97 -21.09
C GLU A 356 11.21 20.27 -21.44
N ALA A 357 10.72 21.50 -21.19
CA ALA A 357 9.38 21.90 -21.61
C ALA A 357 9.28 21.97 -23.13
N TYR A 358 10.35 22.40 -23.83
CA TYR A 358 10.41 22.37 -25.28
C TYR A 358 10.50 20.95 -25.83
N LEU A 359 11.14 20.03 -25.09
CA LEU A 359 11.21 18.62 -25.45
C LEU A 359 9.82 17.97 -25.36
N LEU A 360 9.11 18.21 -24.26
CA LEU A 360 7.74 17.75 -24.07
C LEU A 360 6.80 18.38 -25.10
N SER A 361 6.96 19.67 -25.41
CA SER A 361 6.16 20.35 -26.43
C SER A 361 6.31 19.73 -27.82
N LEU A 362 7.53 19.38 -28.21
CA LEU A 362 7.78 18.61 -29.44
C LEU A 362 7.07 17.27 -29.40
N ALA A 363 7.22 16.50 -28.31
CA ALA A 363 6.61 15.18 -28.19
C ALA A 363 5.08 15.23 -28.26
N VAL A 364 4.44 16.19 -27.57
CA VAL A 364 2.97 16.39 -27.58
C VAL A 364 2.48 16.73 -28.98
N ALA A 365 3.09 17.74 -29.63
CA ALA A 365 2.66 18.17 -30.96
C ALA A 365 2.79 17.05 -32.02
N ILE A 366 3.81 16.20 -31.90
CA ILE A 366 4.00 15.07 -32.81
C ILE A 366 3.05 13.92 -32.48
N ALA A 367 2.79 13.65 -31.20
CA ALA A 367 1.80 12.68 -30.77
C ALA A 367 0.40 13.02 -31.30
N GLU A 368 -0.02 14.28 -31.19
CA GLU A 368 -1.28 14.77 -31.74
C GLU A 368 -1.39 14.53 -33.24
N VAL A 369 -0.32 14.82 -34.01
CA VAL A 369 -0.30 14.57 -35.45
C VAL A 369 -0.40 13.07 -35.74
N ILE A 370 0.30 12.23 -35.00
CA ILE A 370 0.26 10.77 -35.19
C ILE A 370 -1.14 10.21 -34.89
N VAL A 371 -1.77 10.64 -33.81
CA VAL A 371 -3.10 10.16 -33.39
C VAL A 371 -4.18 10.57 -34.38
N ASN A 372 -4.10 11.79 -34.91
CA ASN A 372 -5.07 12.35 -35.86
C ASN A 372 -4.78 11.99 -37.34
N SER A 373 -3.72 11.25 -37.64
CA SER A 373 -3.37 10.86 -39.01
C SER A 373 -3.86 9.45 -39.35
N SER A 374 -4.23 9.25 -40.62
CA SER A 374 -4.37 7.92 -41.19
C SER A 374 -3.01 7.19 -41.20
N ARG A 375 -3.03 5.85 -41.25
CA ARG A 375 -1.79 5.05 -41.31
C ARG A 375 -0.96 5.35 -42.56
N GLU A 376 -1.60 5.75 -43.65
CA GLU A 376 -0.96 6.04 -44.94
C GLU A 376 -0.32 7.44 -44.93
N ASP A 377 -0.95 8.41 -44.26
CA ASP A 377 -0.53 9.81 -44.27
C ASP A 377 0.41 10.19 -43.12
N VAL A 378 0.50 9.37 -42.06
CA VAL A 378 1.25 9.71 -40.83
C VAL A 378 2.69 10.14 -41.08
N ASN A 379 3.43 9.46 -41.96
CA ASN A 379 4.82 9.80 -42.26
C ASN A 379 4.92 11.18 -42.92
N LYS A 380 4.00 11.47 -43.84
CA LYS A 380 3.93 12.76 -44.53
C LYS A 380 3.55 13.87 -43.54
N ASN A 381 2.51 13.66 -42.75
CA ASN A 381 2.00 14.67 -41.81
C ASN A 381 3.02 14.98 -40.71
N VAL A 382 3.71 13.97 -40.17
CA VAL A 382 4.80 14.17 -39.20
C VAL A 382 5.96 14.93 -39.84
N ALA A 383 6.38 14.57 -41.06
CA ALA A 383 7.45 15.27 -41.76
C ALA A 383 7.09 16.73 -42.11
N GLU A 384 5.82 17.03 -42.37
CA GLU A 384 5.32 18.40 -42.54
C GLU A 384 5.34 19.17 -41.22
N ARG A 385 4.87 18.56 -40.11
CA ARG A 385 4.88 19.20 -38.78
C ARG A 385 6.28 19.51 -38.28
N ILE A 386 7.22 18.59 -38.49
CA ILE A 386 8.64 18.73 -38.12
C ILE A 386 9.29 19.95 -38.80
N LYS A 387 8.84 20.33 -40.01
CA LYS A 387 9.41 21.47 -40.76
C LYS A 387 9.08 22.84 -40.16
N GLU A 388 8.09 22.93 -39.27
CA GLU A 388 7.73 24.18 -38.61
C GLU A 388 8.88 24.68 -37.70
N ASN A 389 8.97 26.00 -37.53
CA ASN A 389 10.08 26.67 -36.82
C ASN A 389 9.82 26.82 -35.30
N ASP A 390 8.82 26.13 -34.77
CA ASP A 390 8.39 26.22 -33.37
C ASP A 390 9.05 25.18 -32.45
N PHE A 391 10.00 24.39 -32.97
CA PHE A 391 10.74 23.39 -32.21
C PHE A 391 12.24 23.71 -32.09
N LYS A 392 12.86 23.27 -31.00
CA LYS A 392 14.31 23.39 -30.80
C LYS A 392 15.06 22.57 -31.86
N PRO A 393 16.01 23.16 -32.62
CA PRO A 393 16.71 22.45 -33.71
C PRO A 393 17.35 21.13 -33.29
N GLU A 394 18.01 21.11 -32.13
CA GLU A 394 18.64 19.92 -31.57
C GLU A 394 17.65 18.75 -31.38
N TYR A 395 16.45 19.02 -30.86
CA TYR A 395 15.44 17.98 -30.62
C TYR A 395 14.79 17.52 -31.91
N LYS A 396 14.64 18.43 -32.87
CA LYS A 396 14.13 18.15 -34.21
C LYS A 396 15.05 17.18 -34.96
N GLU A 397 16.35 17.45 -34.98
CA GLU A 397 17.36 16.57 -35.61
C GLU A 397 17.30 15.15 -35.01
N VAL A 398 17.18 15.06 -33.68
CA VAL A 398 17.02 13.77 -32.99
C VAL A 398 15.73 13.05 -33.40
N LEU A 399 14.61 13.77 -33.49
CA LEU A 399 13.33 13.19 -33.92
C LEU A 399 13.39 12.68 -35.36
N GLU A 400 13.99 13.44 -36.28
CA GLU A 400 14.18 13.06 -37.68
C GLU A 400 14.97 11.74 -37.79
N LEU A 401 16.08 11.62 -37.06
CA LEU A 401 16.87 10.37 -36.99
C LEU A 401 16.04 9.19 -36.45
N LEU A 402 15.22 9.40 -35.43
CA LEU A 402 14.37 8.34 -34.90
C LEU A 402 13.26 7.94 -35.90
N CYS A 403 12.73 8.88 -36.67
CA CYS A 403 11.78 8.60 -37.75
C CYS A 403 12.43 7.72 -38.84
N GLU A 404 13.69 7.99 -39.21
CA GLU A 404 14.47 7.13 -40.13
C GLU A 404 14.69 5.72 -39.56
N GLU A 405 14.78 5.58 -38.24
CA GLU A 405 14.91 4.30 -37.52
C GLU A 405 13.58 3.53 -37.34
N ASN A 406 12.59 3.78 -38.21
CA ASN A 406 11.28 3.13 -38.21
C ASN A 406 10.43 3.34 -36.94
N MET A 407 10.69 4.40 -36.16
CA MET A 407 9.92 4.67 -34.94
C MET A 407 8.42 4.87 -35.21
N LEU A 408 8.05 5.57 -36.28
CA LEU A 408 6.65 5.80 -36.66
C LEU A 408 5.92 4.49 -37.04
N ASN A 409 6.61 3.55 -37.68
CA ASN A 409 6.05 2.25 -38.01
C ASN A 409 5.76 1.44 -36.74
N ARG A 410 6.65 1.47 -35.73
CA ARG A 410 6.41 0.84 -34.43
C ARG A 410 5.20 1.44 -33.70
N ILE A 411 4.98 2.75 -33.82
CA ILE A 411 3.83 3.42 -33.21
C ILE A 411 2.53 2.98 -33.90
N THR A 412 2.49 3.01 -35.23
CA THR A 412 1.30 2.66 -36.02
C THR A 412 0.92 1.18 -36.00
N THR A 413 1.89 0.29 -35.81
CA THR A 413 1.67 -1.16 -35.63
C THR A 413 1.32 -1.53 -34.19
N GLY A 414 1.51 -0.63 -33.23
CA GLY A 414 1.27 -0.87 -31.80
C GLY A 414 2.43 -1.54 -31.05
N GLU A 415 3.49 -1.96 -31.75
CA GLU A 415 4.68 -2.61 -31.16
C GLU A 415 5.33 -1.78 -30.04
N TYR A 416 5.24 -0.45 -30.16
CA TYR A 416 5.80 0.50 -29.18
C TYR A 416 5.32 0.30 -27.74
N ARG A 417 4.10 -0.24 -27.54
CA ARG A 417 3.49 -0.38 -26.21
C ARG A 417 4.26 -1.35 -25.33
N SER A 418 4.73 -2.46 -25.90
CA SER A 418 5.52 -3.46 -25.17
C SER A 418 6.85 -2.88 -24.70
N GLU A 419 7.51 -2.10 -25.55
CA GLU A 419 8.76 -1.42 -25.24
C GLU A 419 8.56 -0.34 -24.16
N LEU A 420 7.48 0.45 -24.28
CA LEU A 420 7.10 1.47 -23.30
C LEU A 420 6.87 0.87 -21.91
N LEU A 421 6.01 -0.15 -21.80
CA LEU A 421 5.69 -0.79 -20.53
C LEU A 421 6.90 -1.51 -19.92
N SER A 422 7.76 -2.11 -20.76
CA SER A 422 9.00 -2.71 -20.31
C SER A 422 9.90 -1.67 -19.65
N TYR A 423 10.10 -0.51 -20.28
CA TYR A 423 10.93 0.56 -19.71
C TYR A 423 10.33 1.11 -18.40
N ILE A 424 9.05 1.47 -18.41
CA ILE A 424 8.37 2.00 -17.20
C ILE A 424 8.46 0.98 -16.04
N GLY A 425 8.33 -0.31 -16.34
CA GLY A 425 8.45 -1.39 -15.35
C GLY A 425 9.84 -1.52 -14.72
N THR A 426 10.89 -0.96 -15.33
CA THR A 426 12.25 -0.95 -14.74
C THR A 426 12.48 0.18 -13.73
N ALA A 427 11.64 1.21 -13.75
CA ALA A 427 11.79 2.37 -12.88
C ALA A 427 11.65 1.96 -11.40
N LYS A 428 12.61 2.37 -10.57
CA LYS A 428 12.66 2.02 -9.14
C LYS A 428 12.17 3.19 -8.29
N LEU A 429 10.87 3.19 -7.99
CA LEU A 429 10.28 4.14 -7.06
C LEU A 429 10.03 3.48 -5.71
N SER A 430 10.15 4.24 -4.64
CA SER A 430 9.68 3.86 -3.32
C SER A 430 8.15 3.80 -3.29
N LYS A 431 7.62 3.05 -2.32
CA LYS A 431 6.18 3.00 -2.06
C LYS A 431 5.58 4.39 -1.79
N ALA A 432 6.31 5.25 -1.09
CA ALA A 432 5.84 6.59 -0.76
C ALA A 432 5.70 7.45 -2.03
N GLU A 433 6.64 7.35 -2.96
CA GLU A 433 6.59 8.05 -4.24
C GLU A 433 5.40 7.58 -5.09
N ILE A 434 5.19 6.27 -5.24
CA ILE A 434 4.03 5.76 -5.99
C ILE A 434 2.70 6.20 -5.37
N VAL A 435 2.57 6.12 -4.04
CA VAL A 435 1.35 6.56 -3.36
C VAL A 435 1.14 8.07 -3.52
N GLY A 436 2.20 8.88 -3.50
CA GLY A 436 2.14 10.32 -3.79
C GLY A 436 1.67 10.62 -5.20
N LEU A 437 2.19 9.90 -6.19
CA LEU A 437 1.75 10.00 -7.59
C LEU A 437 0.29 9.56 -7.77
N LEU A 438 -0.12 8.44 -7.18
CA LEU A 438 -1.53 8.00 -7.18
C LEU A 438 -2.43 9.09 -6.59
N ARG A 439 -2.09 9.64 -5.42
CA ARG A 439 -2.88 10.73 -4.81
C ARG A 439 -2.96 11.96 -5.70
N THR A 440 -1.85 12.34 -6.34
CA THR A 440 -1.84 13.47 -7.30
C THR A 440 -2.85 13.26 -8.42
N PHE A 441 -2.92 12.04 -8.97
CA PHE A 441 -3.90 11.71 -10.00
C PHE A 441 -5.33 11.66 -9.45
N ILE A 442 -5.55 11.03 -8.29
CA ILE A 442 -6.87 10.94 -7.68
C ILE A 442 -7.42 12.33 -7.30
N TYR A 443 -6.58 13.26 -6.83
CA TYR A 443 -7.02 14.62 -6.54
C TYR A 443 -7.37 15.40 -7.80
N ALA A 444 -6.74 15.12 -8.95
CA ALA A 444 -7.20 15.67 -10.22
C ALA A 444 -8.65 15.26 -10.55
N ILE A 445 -9.08 14.09 -10.06
CA ILE A 445 -10.45 13.59 -10.22
C ILE A 445 -11.38 14.19 -9.14
N THR A 446 -11.05 14.07 -7.86
CA THR A 446 -11.96 14.48 -6.77
C THR A 446 -12.11 16.00 -6.66
N PHE A 447 -11.08 16.78 -6.99
CA PHE A 447 -11.12 18.24 -6.93
C PHE A 447 -12.07 18.86 -7.95
N ARG A 448 -12.62 18.05 -8.85
CA ARG A 448 -13.69 18.48 -9.73
C ARG A 448 -14.98 18.83 -8.98
N SER A 449 -15.17 18.30 -7.76
CA SER A 449 -16.40 18.44 -6.99
C SER A 449 -16.09 19.23 -5.72
N PRO A 450 -16.69 20.43 -5.54
CA PRO A 450 -16.52 21.20 -4.31
C PRO A 450 -17.19 20.52 -3.11
N TYR A 451 -18.08 19.55 -3.34
CA TYR A 451 -18.82 18.84 -2.29
C TYR A 451 -18.03 17.65 -1.73
N ASN A 452 -17.22 16.97 -2.58
CA ASN A 452 -16.59 15.70 -2.24
C ASN A 452 -15.07 15.66 -2.52
N TYR A 453 -14.40 16.81 -2.44
CA TYR A 453 -12.97 16.92 -2.78
C TYR A 453 -12.06 16.13 -1.81
N ALA A 454 -12.48 15.92 -0.56
CA ALA A 454 -11.73 15.21 0.46
C ALA A 454 -12.10 13.71 0.56
N HIS A 455 -13.11 13.25 -0.19
CA HIS A 455 -13.63 11.89 -0.19
C HIS A 455 -12.53 10.82 -0.19
N ALA A 456 -11.63 10.84 -1.18
CA ALA A 456 -10.54 9.87 -1.30
C ALA A 456 -9.63 9.82 -0.06
N ARG A 457 -9.37 10.97 0.56
CA ARG A 457 -8.51 11.07 1.75
C ARG A 457 -9.26 10.63 3.01
N ALA A 458 -10.55 10.95 3.11
CA ALA A 458 -11.42 10.48 4.18
C ALA A 458 -11.54 8.94 4.13
N MET A 459 -11.77 8.38 2.94
CA MET A 459 -11.77 6.94 2.66
C MET A 459 -10.50 6.26 3.19
N GLU A 460 -9.31 6.72 2.79
CA GLU A 460 -8.03 6.18 3.28
C GLU A 460 -7.92 6.18 4.82
N THR A 461 -8.39 7.27 5.44
CA THR A 461 -8.32 7.47 6.88
C THR A 461 -9.26 6.52 7.60
N ILE A 462 -10.50 6.42 7.14
CA ILE A 462 -11.53 5.56 7.71
C ILE A 462 -11.14 4.09 7.54
N VAL A 463 -10.73 3.63 6.34
CA VAL A 463 -10.32 2.22 6.18
C VAL A 463 -9.10 1.88 7.04
N SER A 464 -8.19 2.83 7.26
CA SER A 464 -7.04 2.63 8.15
C SER A 464 -7.46 2.46 9.60
N LEU A 465 -8.44 3.25 10.07
CA LEU A 465 -9.02 3.13 11.41
C LEU A 465 -9.80 1.83 11.57
N LEU A 466 -10.66 1.51 10.60
CA LEU A 466 -11.40 0.24 10.55
C LEU A 466 -10.45 -0.95 10.62
N GLY A 467 -9.33 -0.90 9.90
CA GLY A 467 -8.31 -1.93 9.93
C GLY A 467 -7.65 -2.09 11.30
N GLN A 468 -7.47 -0.99 12.04
CA GLN A 468 -6.94 -1.01 13.41
C GLN A 468 -7.97 -1.58 14.39
N ILE A 469 -9.21 -1.07 14.35
CA ILE A 469 -10.31 -1.49 15.23
C ILE A 469 -10.62 -2.97 15.05
N THR A 470 -10.65 -3.43 13.79
CA THR A 470 -10.93 -4.83 13.45
C THR A 470 -9.68 -5.72 13.37
N LYS A 471 -8.51 -5.19 13.75
CA LYS A 471 -7.23 -5.93 13.86
C LYS A 471 -6.85 -6.69 12.59
N GLN A 472 -7.06 -6.07 11.43
CA GLN A 472 -6.77 -6.68 10.14
C GLN A 472 -5.28 -6.88 9.92
N ASN A 473 -4.95 -7.88 9.12
CA ASN A 473 -3.56 -8.18 8.78
C ASN A 473 -2.98 -7.13 7.83
N TRP A 474 -1.65 -7.00 7.87
CA TRP A 474 -0.95 -5.99 7.08
C TRP A 474 -1.12 -6.21 5.57
N ASN A 475 -1.15 -7.46 5.08
CA ASN A 475 -1.26 -7.76 3.65
C ASN A 475 -2.60 -7.28 3.08
N MET A 476 -3.70 -7.60 3.75
CA MET A 476 -5.04 -7.12 3.44
C MET A 476 -5.10 -5.59 3.52
N MET A 477 -4.57 -4.99 4.58
CA MET A 477 -4.64 -3.53 4.74
C MET A 477 -3.90 -2.75 3.65
N GLU A 478 -2.83 -3.29 3.09
CA GLU A 478 -2.17 -2.66 1.93
C GLU A 478 -3.08 -2.62 0.70
N LYS A 479 -3.79 -3.72 0.40
CA LYS A 479 -4.73 -3.79 -0.73
C LYS A 479 -5.97 -2.93 -0.50
N VAL A 480 -6.55 -2.95 0.70
CA VAL A 480 -7.75 -2.17 1.04
C VAL A 480 -7.47 -0.67 1.00
N ARG A 481 -6.29 -0.19 1.45
CA ARG A 481 -5.93 1.23 1.33
C ARG A 481 -5.73 1.66 -0.12
N ALA A 482 -5.10 0.81 -0.94
CA ALA A 482 -4.98 1.08 -2.37
C ALA A 482 -6.36 1.10 -3.05
N ALA A 483 -7.24 0.15 -2.71
CA ALA A 483 -8.62 0.13 -3.18
C ALA A 483 -9.39 1.41 -2.77
N ALA A 484 -9.23 1.88 -1.53
CA ALA A 484 -9.86 3.11 -1.04
C ALA A 484 -9.44 4.35 -1.82
N LEU A 485 -8.17 4.47 -2.21
CA LEU A 485 -7.69 5.54 -3.09
C LEU A 485 -8.25 5.43 -4.50
N LEU A 486 -8.24 4.22 -5.08
CA LEU A 486 -8.67 3.97 -6.45
C LEU A 486 -10.19 4.01 -6.62
N TYR A 487 -10.96 3.91 -5.52
CA TYR A 487 -12.42 3.94 -5.53
C TYR A 487 -12.97 5.19 -6.24
N SER A 488 -12.37 6.36 -6.00
CA SER A 488 -12.80 7.63 -6.59
C SER A 488 -12.57 7.72 -8.11
N ILE A 489 -11.85 6.77 -8.74
CA ILE A 489 -11.76 6.69 -10.21
C ILE A 489 -13.15 6.45 -10.83
N GLY A 490 -14.09 5.85 -10.09
CA GLY A 490 -15.48 5.72 -10.52
C GLY A 490 -16.11 7.07 -10.90
N MET A 491 -15.71 8.17 -10.29
CA MET A 491 -16.22 9.51 -10.63
C MET A 491 -15.92 9.93 -12.08
N LEU A 492 -14.99 9.27 -12.77
CA LEU A 492 -14.75 9.51 -14.20
C LEU A 492 -15.92 9.10 -15.09
N THR A 493 -16.78 8.19 -14.65
CA THR A 493 -17.95 7.75 -15.42
C THR A 493 -19.19 8.63 -15.21
N PHE A 494 -19.09 9.65 -14.34
CA PHE A 494 -20.18 10.59 -14.10
C PHE A 494 -20.27 11.60 -15.25
N ASP A 495 -21.50 11.89 -15.69
CA ASP A 495 -21.75 12.99 -16.60
C ASP A 495 -21.62 14.36 -15.89
N GLU A 496 -21.62 15.45 -16.66
CA GLU A 496 -21.45 16.80 -16.11
C GLU A 496 -22.53 17.15 -15.08
N GLU A 497 -23.79 16.74 -15.31
CA GLU A 497 -24.91 17.00 -14.41
C GLU A 497 -24.76 16.29 -13.06
N THR A 498 -24.38 15.02 -13.09
CA THR A 498 -24.08 14.23 -11.90
C THR A 498 -22.93 14.85 -11.11
N PHE A 499 -21.94 15.43 -11.77
CA PHE A 499 -20.77 15.99 -11.09
C PHE A 499 -21.04 17.29 -10.32
N VAL A 500 -21.92 18.14 -10.87
CA VAL A 500 -22.22 19.47 -10.30
C VAL A 500 -23.37 19.45 -9.31
N LYS A 501 -24.19 18.39 -9.32
CA LYS A 501 -25.31 18.21 -8.41
C LYS A 501 -24.83 17.84 -7.01
N GLU A 502 -25.43 18.46 -6.00
CA GLU A 502 -25.37 17.98 -4.62
C GLU A 502 -26.30 16.77 -4.47
N HIS A 503 -25.72 15.60 -4.23
CA HIS A 503 -26.45 14.34 -4.02
C HIS A 503 -26.53 14.04 -2.53
N SER A 504 -27.56 13.33 -2.10
CA SER A 504 -27.52 12.71 -0.77
C SER A 504 -26.39 11.68 -0.67
N PRO A 505 -25.89 11.36 0.53
CA PRO A 505 -24.81 10.39 0.70
C PRO A 505 -25.17 9.02 0.12
N LEU A 506 -26.43 8.60 0.25
CA LEU A 506 -26.90 7.31 -0.24
C LEU A 506 -27.02 7.26 -1.77
N GLU A 507 -27.49 8.34 -2.40
CA GLU A 507 -27.52 8.45 -3.87
C GLU A 507 -26.11 8.38 -4.43
N LEU A 508 -25.17 9.13 -3.85
CA LEU A 508 -23.80 9.16 -4.33
C LEU A 508 -23.05 7.84 -4.07
N HIS A 509 -23.27 7.20 -2.91
CA HIS A 509 -22.78 5.85 -2.65
C HIS A 509 -23.24 4.86 -3.72
N SER A 510 -24.53 4.90 -4.08
CA SER A 510 -25.09 4.02 -5.12
C SER A 510 -24.47 4.27 -6.49
N LEU A 511 -24.28 5.54 -6.86
CA LEU A 511 -23.63 5.94 -8.12
C LEU A 511 -22.16 5.50 -8.17
N LEU A 512 -21.40 5.70 -7.09
CA LEU A 512 -20.00 5.29 -7.00
C LEU A 512 -19.86 3.77 -7.06
N ARG A 513 -20.73 3.04 -6.35
CA ARG A 513 -20.77 1.58 -6.37
C ARG A 513 -20.99 1.02 -7.77
N GLU A 514 -21.90 1.61 -8.55
CA GLU A 514 -22.09 1.25 -9.97
C GLU A 514 -20.88 1.62 -10.83
N ALA A 515 -20.30 2.81 -10.60
CA ALA A 515 -19.16 3.30 -11.36
C ALA A 515 -17.88 2.46 -11.15
N VAL A 516 -17.68 1.94 -9.95
CA VAL A 516 -16.56 1.03 -9.65
C VAL A 516 -16.63 -0.25 -10.47
N ASN A 517 -17.84 -0.77 -10.73
CA ASN A 517 -18.01 -1.91 -11.63
C ASN A 517 -17.55 -1.57 -13.07
N LYS A 518 -17.96 -0.39 -13.58
CA LYS A 518 -17.58 0.09 -14.93
C LYS A 518 -16.07 0.31 -15.07
N THR A 519 -15.41 0.75 -14.00
CA THR A 519 -13.96 1.02 -13.98
C THR A 519 -13.11 -0.22 -13.64
N SER A 520 -13.72 -1.35 -13.26
CA SER A 520 -13.01 -2.60 -12.91
C SER A 520 -12.02 -3.10 -13.99
N ILE A 521 -12.31 -2.80 -15.27
CA ILE A 521 -11.44 -3.16 -16.40
C ILE A 521 -10.06 -2.49 -16.29
N ILE A 522 -9.98 -1.26 -15.76
CA ILE A 522 -8.73 -0.54 -15.55
C ILE A 522 -7.81 -1.35 -14.63
N PHE A 523 -8.36 -1.83 -13.51
CA PHE A 523 -7.60 -2.55 -12.49
C PHE A 523 -7.23 -3.95 -12.95
N ARG A 524 -8.06 -4.60 -13.77
CA ARG A 524 -7.72 -5.88 -14.42
C ARG A 524 -6.53 -5.74 -15.36
N GLU A 525 -6.53 -4.71 -16.21
CA GLU A 525 -5.43 -4.41 -17.14
C GLU A 525 -4.14 -4.03 -16.40
N ALA A 526 -4.26 -3.40 -15.23
CA ALA A 526 -3.13 -3.13 -14.34
C ALA A 526 -2.73 -4.34 -13.47
N GLU A 527 -3.32 -5.53 -13.68
CA GLU A 527 -3.03 -6.76 -12.94
C GLU A 527 -3.29 -6.65 -11.41
N LEU A 528 -4.21 -5.77 -10.99
CA LEU A 528 -4.58 -5.54 -9.60
C LEU A 528 -5.74 -6.44 -9.16
N ILE A 529 -5.54 -7.75 -9.27
CA ILE A 529 -6.60 -8.76 -9.10
C ILE A 529 -7.27 -8.71 -7.72
N ASP A 530 -6.51 -8.59 -6.62
CA ASP A 530 -7.09 -8.48 -5.28
C ASP A 530 -8.02 -7.25 -5.13
N ILE A 531 -7.68 -6.14 -5.79
CA ILE A 531 -8.48 -4.91 -5.75
C ILE A 531 -9.76 -5.09 -6.57
N VAL A 532 -9.66 -5.74 -7.73
CA VAL A 532 -10.82 -6.12 -8.55
C VAL A 532 -11.77 -7.00 -7.75
N ASP A 533 -11.25 -8.03 -7.08
CA ASP A 533 -12.09 -8.94 -6.28
C ASP A 533 -12.71 -8.22 -5.07
N ILE A 534 -12.00 -7.29 -4.41
CA ILE A 534 -12.57 -6.43 -3.35
C ILE A 534 -13.72 -5.56 -3.90
N PHE A 535 -13.55 -4.96 -5.08
CA PHE A 535 -14.59 -4.15 -5.70
C PHE A 535 -15.79 -4.97 -6.16
N ASN A 536 -15.56 -6.15 -6.75
CA ASN A 536 -16.62 -7.10 -7.11
C ASN A 536 -17.41 -7.55 -5.86
N ALA A 537 -16.71 -7.85 -4.77
CA ALA A 537 -17.34 -8.16 -3.49
C ALA A 537 -18.15 -6.97 -2.93
N ALA A 538 -17.68 -5.74 -3.09
CA ALA A 538 -18.39 -4.54 -2.64
C ALA A 538 -19.71 -4.33 -3.41
N ILE A 539 -19.79 -4.75 -4.68
CA ILE A 539 -21.02 -4.75 -5.48
C ILE A 539 -21.90 -6.01 -5.28
N GLY A 540 -21.45 -6.98 -4.48
CA GLY A 540 -22.23 -8.16 -4.06
C GLY A 540 -21.85 -9.47 -4.75
N GLU A 541 -20.83 -9.50 -5.60
CA GLU A 541 -20.31 -10.73 -6.21
C GLU A 541 -19.52 -11.56 -5.19
N ARG A 542 -19.63 -12.89 -5.24
CA ARG A 542 -18.95 -13.82 -4.29
C ARG A 542 -18.01 -14.81 -4.95
N THR A 543 -17.77 -14.65 -6.25
CA THR A 543 -16.81 -15.44 -7.02
C THR A 543 -15.52 -14.66 -7.16
N PHE A 544 -14.42 -15.20 -6.66
CA PHE A 544 -13.09 -14.58 -6.70
C PHE A 544 -12.20 -15.21 -7.75
N SER A 545 -11.21 -14.46 -8.21
CA SER A 545 -10.28 -14.88 -9.26
C SER A 545 -9.25 -15.88 -8.71
N GLU A 546 -8.91 -16.96 -9.43
CA GLU A 546 -7.96 -17.99 -8.92
C GLU A 546 -6.55 -17.47 -8.57
N ARG A 547 -6.19 -16.26 -8.98
CA ARG A 547 -4.85 -15.64 -8.81
C ARG A 547 -4.78 -14.62 -7.67
N HIS A 548 -5.78 -14.55 -6.78
CA HIS A 548 -5.75 -13.62 -5.65
C HIS A 548 -4.67 -13.98 -4.62
N MET A 549 -4.01 -12.97 -4.05
CA MET A 549 -3.06 -13.13 -2.94
C MET A 549 -3.75 -13.09 -1.58
N LEU A 550 -4.94 -12.48 -1.51
CA LEU A 550 -5.75 -12.43 -0.29
C LEU A 550 -6.57 -13.70 -0.13
N MET A 551 -6.95 -13.99 1.11
CA MET A 551 -7.94 -15.04 1.40
C MET A 551 -9.35 -14.55 1.03
N GLY A 552 -10.27 -15.44 0.64
CA GLY A 552 -11.63 -15.04 0.25
C GLY A 552 -12.37 -14.24 1.34
N LYS A 553 -12.16 -14.60 2.62
CA LYS A 553 -12.69 -13.83 3.77
C LYS A 553 -12.07 -12.44 3.92
N ASP A 554 -10.79 -12.29 3.58
CA ASP A 554 -10.08 -11.00 3.63
C ASP A 554 -10.59 -10.08 2.50
N ILE A 555 -10.94 -10.65 1.33
CA ILE A 555 -11.58 -9.92 0.23
C ILE A 555 -12.95 -9.39 0.66
N ILE A 556 -13.81 -10.25 1.24
CA ILE A 556 -15.14 -9.85 1.74
C ILE A 556 -15.02 -8.80 2.84
N SER A 557 -14.11 -8.99 3.78
CA SER A 557 -13.89 -7.99 4.84
C SER A 557 -13.39 -6.67 4.27
N GLY A 558 -12.55 -6.70 3.23
CA GLY A 558 -12.07 -5.51 2.54
C GLY A 558 -13.20 -4.76 1.84
N ALA A 559 -14.09 -5.49 1.17
CA ALA A 559 -15.30 -4.94 0.54
C ALA A 559 -16.23 -4.25 1.56
N ASN A 560 -16.46 -4.89 2.71
CA ASN A 560 -17.25 -4.31 3.79
C ASN A 560 -16.63 -2.99 4.28
N MET A 561 -15.29 -2.95 4.44
CA MET A 561 -14.59 -1.73 4.83
C MET A 561 -14.72 -0.62 3.79
N ILE A 562 -14.66 -0.94 2.49
CA ILE A 562 -14.81 0.04 1.41
C ILE A 562 -16.22 0.64 1.40
N ASN A 563 -17.27 -0.19 1.43
CA ASN A 563 -18.66 0.30 1.43
C ASN A 563 -18.96 1.16 2.68
N LEU A 564 -18.49 0.71 3.85
CA LEU A 564 -18.70 1.44 5.09
C LEU A 564 -17.93 2.77 5.11
N ALA A 565 -16.67 2.76 4.65
CA ALA A 565 -15.88 3.96 4.55
C ALA A 565 -16.48 4.97 3.56
N ASP A 566 -17.08 4.50 2.46
CA ASP A 566 -17.67 5.37 1.45
C ASP A 566 -18.87 6.13 2.02
N VAL A 567 -19.84 5.42 2.60
CA VAL A 567 -21.02 6.04 3.20
C VAL A 567 -20.61 6.99 4.34
N LEU A 568 -19.70 6.58 5.22
CA LEU A 568 -19.25 7.44 6.31
C LEU A 568 -18.48 8.66 5.80
N ALA A 569 -17.60 8.51 4.80
CA ALA A 569 -16.88 9.64 4.20
C ALA A 569 -17.85 10.67 3.61
N LEU A 570 -18.87 10.21 2.88
CA LEU A 570 -19.90 11.05 2.28
C LEU A 570 -20.74 11.79 3.34
N LEU A 571 -21.20 11.08 4.38
CA LEU A 571 -21.92 11.70 5.50
C LEU A 571 -21.07 12.77 6.18
N MET A 572 -19.79 12.48 6.43
CA MET A 572 -18.88 13.41 7.08
C MET A 572 -18.54 14.61 6.21
N GLU A 573 -18.37 14.46 4.89
CA GLU A 573 -18.10 15.58 3.99
C GLU A 573 -19.25 16.59 3.92
N GLN A 574 -20.49 16.09 3.88
CA GLN A 574 -21.68 16.92 3.82
C GLN A 574 -21.99 17.59 5.17
N LYS A 575 -21.97 16.83 6.27
CA LYS A 575 -22.44 17.32 7.58
C LYS A 575 -21.37 18.03 8.41
N CYS A 576 -20.08 17.73 8.24
CA CYS A 576 -19.02 18.49 8.91
C CYS A 576 -18.79 19.89 8.30
N TYR A 577 -19.53 20.27 7.26
CA TYR A 577 -19.45 21.60 6.65
C TYR A 577 -19.97 22.71 7.59
N ALA A 578 -20.93 22.39 8.47
CA ALA A 578 -21.67 23.38 9.26
C ALA A 578 -21.26 23.50 10.75
N TYR A 579 -20.34 22.66 11.27
CA TYR A 579 -20.11 22.51 12.73
C TYR A 579 -21.38 22.14 13.56
N GLU A 580 -22.51 21.84 12.91
CA GLU A 580 -23.81 21.64 13.57
C GLU A 580 -24.09 20.20 13.97
N ALA A 581 -23.52 19.20 13.27
CA ALA A 581 -23.73 17.79 13.58
C ALA A 581 -22.58 17.21 14.41
N SER A 582 -22.92 16.51 15.49
CA SER A 582 -21.97 15.68 16.23
C SER A 582 -21.68 14.40 15.45
N CYS A 583 -20.52 13.78 15.64
CA CYS A 583 -20.25 12.48 15.01
C CYS A 583 -21.26 11.41 15.44
N ARG A 584 -21.89 11.57 16.61
CA ARG A 584 -22.97 10.72 17.07
C ARG A 584 -24.18 10.76 16.13
N ASP A 585 -24.59 11.96 15.70
CA ASP A 585 -25.71 12.12 14.75
C ASP A 585 -25.41 11.47 13.39
N ILE A 586 -24.15 11.56 12.94
CA ILE A 586 -23.67 10.91 11.70
C ILE A 586 -23.72 9.39 11.83
N PHE A 587 -23.39 8.86 13.01
CA PHE A 587 -23.39 7.42 13.26
C PHE A 587 -24.78 6.83 13.46
N ASP A 588 -25.70 7.58 14.06
CA ASP A 588 -27.10 7.16 14.16
C ASP A 588 -27.71 7.04 12.74
N GLU A 589 -27.43 7.99 11.85
CA GLU A 589 -27.82 7.88 10.44
C GLU A 589 -27.10 6.73 9.71
N LEU A 590 -25.82 6.49 9.99
CA LEU A 590 -25.11 5.35 9.41
C LEU A 590 -25.75 4.02 9.82
N LYS A 591 -26.23 3.90 11.05
CA LYS A 591 -27.00 2.74 11.53
C LYS A 591 -28.33 2.62 10.77
N GLU A 592 -29.10 3.70 10.63
CA GLU A 592 -30.34 3.71 9.85
C GLU A 592 -30.11 3.29 8.38
N ILE A 593 -29.06 3.81 7.75
CA ILE A 593 -28.67 3.44 6.39
C ILE A 593 -28.32 1.95 6.33
N SER A 594 -27.62 1.41 7.33
CA SER A 594 -27.20 0.00 7.35
C SER A 594 -28.37 -0.98 7.33
N GLU A 595 -29.51 -0.61 7.92
CA GLU A 595 -30.73 -1.43 7.93
C GLU A 595 -31.33 -1.63 6.52
N THR A 596 -31.04 -0.72 5.59
CA THR A 596 -31.63 -0.71 4.24
C THR A 596 -30.64 -1.03 3.11
N THR A 597 -29.34 -0.97 3.36
CA THR A 597 -28.28 -1.04 2.33
C THR A 597 -27.36 -2.25 2.43
N GLY A 598 -27.53 -3.10 3.45
CA GLY A 598 -26.70 -4.29 3.64
C GLY A 598 -25.26 -3.98 4.06
N LEU A 599 -25.01 -2.78 4.60
CA LEU A 599 -23.74 -2.45 5.25
C LEU A 599 -23.48 -3.43 6.40
N TYR A 600 -22.20 -3.73 6.63
CA TYR A 600 -21.82 -4.74 7.61
C TYR A 600 -21.94 -4.22 9.05
N PHE A 601 -23.13 -4.40 9.63
CA PHE A 601 -23.52 -3.92 10.96
C PHE A 601 -22.51 -4.21 12.09
N PRO A 602 -21.88 -5.40 12.20
CA PRO A 602 -20.93 -5.65 13.28
C PRO A 602 -19.72 -4.70 13.29
N MET A 603 -19.32 -4.19 12.13
CA MET A 603 -18.22 -3.22 12.06
C MET A 603 -18.69 -1.81 12.46
N ILE A 604 -19.96 -1.48 12.25
CA ILE A 604 -20.58 -0.23 12.72
C ILE A 604 -20.66 -0.22 14.25
N GLU A 605 -21.08 -1.33 14.86
CA GLU A 605 -21.12 -1.46 16.33
C GLU A 605 -19.72 -1.27 16.94
N LEU A 606 -18.69 -1.89 16.35
CA LEU A 606 -17.32 -1.73 16.83
C LEU A 606 -16.79 -0.30 16.72
N MET A 607 -17.22 0.46 15.71
CA MET A 607 -16.80 1.86 15.54
C MET A 607 -17.41 2.80 16.58
N GLU A 608 -18.53 2.42 17.20
CA GLU A 608 -19.22 3.25 18.21
C GLU A 608 -18.33 3.51 19.44
N GLU A 609 -17.41 2.59 19.75
CA GLU A 609 -16.42 2.78 20.81
C GLU A 609 -15.31 3.79 20.46
N TYR A 610 -15.15 4.12 19.17
CA TYR A 610 -14.05 4.93 18.63
C TYR A 610 -14.55 6.20 17.92
N LEU A 611 -15.79 6.64 18.16
CA LEU A 611 -16.42 7.78 17.49
C LEU A 611 -15.58 9.05 17.56
N GLU A 612 -15.12 9.42 18.75
CA GLU A 612 -14.36 10.65 18.98
C GLU A 612 -13.02 10.65 18.20
N ASP A 613 -12.35 9.50 18.18
CA ASP A 613 -11.09 9.32 17.44
C ASP A 613 -11.31 9.39 15.92
N ILE A 614 -12.38 8.76 15.42
CA ILE A 614 -12.77 8.80 14.01
C ILE A 614 -13.10 10.24 13.61
N GLU A 615 -13.92 10.92 14.41
CA GLU A 615 -14.31 12.31 14.21
C GLU A 615 -13.08 13.22 14.14
N ALA A 616 -12.21 13.17 15.14
CA ALA A 616 -11.03 14.01 15.23
C ALA A 616 -10.11 13.82 14.01
N ARG A 617 -9.86 12.57 13.61
CA ARG A 617 -8.96 12.26 12.50
C ARG A 617 -9.56 12.66 11.15
N VAL A 618 -10.84 12.39 10.91
CA VAL A 618 -11.47 12.74 9.63
C VAL A 618 -11.66 14.26 9.52
N LYS A 619 -12.07 14.96 10.59
CA LYS A 619 -12.15 16.43 10.60
C LYS A 619 -10.79 17.07 10.34
N SER A 620 -9.74 16.60 11.01
CA SER A 620 -8.37 17.07 10.78
C SER A 620 -7.94 16.85 9.33
N THR A 621 -8.23 15.67 8.79
CA THR A 621 -7.87 15.28 7.42
C THR A 621 -8.59 16.15 6.39
N ARG A 622 -9.89 16.36 6.56
CA ARG A 622 -10.69 17.21 5.67
C ARG A 622 -10.24 18.66 5.73
N ALA A 623 -9.96 19.19 6.94
CA ALA A 623 -9.47 20.56 7.10
C ALA A 623 -8.11 20.76 6.42
N ASP A 624 -7.23 19.76 6.48
CA ASP A 624 -5.93 19.77 5.79
C ASP A 624 -6.10 19.79 4.27
N ILE A 625 -6.84 18.82 3.71
CA ILE A 625 -7.11 18.78 2.27
C ILE A 625 -7.86 20.03 1.78
N GLY A 626 -8.78 20.57 2.58
CA GLY A 626 -9.50 21.79 2.26
C GLY A 626 -8.58 23.01 2.08
N LYS A 627 -7.48 23.11 2.84
CA LYS A 627 -6.47 24.17 2.62
C LYS A 627 -5.80 24.02 1.26
N HIS A 628 -5.42 22.79 0.90
CA HIS A 628 -4.77 22.50 -0.37
C HIS A 628 -5.72 22.70 -1.56
N TYR A 629 -6.96 22.23 -1.46
CA TYR A 629 -8.02 22.48 -2.44
C TYR A 629 -8.18 23.99 -2.71
N ASN A 630 -8.34 24.79 -1.65
CA ASN A 630 -8.47 26.24 -1.77
C ASN A 630 -7.20 26.90 -2.34
N SER A 631 -6.01 26.39 -1.97
CA SER A 631 -4.73 26.85 -2.52
C SER A 631 -4.63 26.63 -4.03
N VAL A 632 -4.99 25.43 -4.51
CA VAL A 632 -4.99 25.08 -5.94
C VAL A 632 -5.95 25.97 -6.71
N PHE A 633 -7.22 26.11 -6.28
CA PHE A 633 -8.19 26.93 -7.02
C PHE A 633 -7.91 28.44 -6.92
N SER A 634 -7.43 28.94 -5.79
CA SER A 634 -6.99 30.35 -5.68
C SER A 634 -5.77 30.62 -6.55
N GLY A 635 -4.81 29.69 -6.58
CA GLY A 635 -3.63 29.75 -7.43
C GLY A 635 -4.01 29.70 -8.91
N PHE A 636 -4.97 28.86 -9.28
CA PHE A 636 -5.49 28.71 -10.63
C PHE A 636 -6.08 30.03 -11.13
N GLU A 637 -7.00 30.64 -10.38
CA GLU A 637 -7.61 31.92 -10.75
C GLU A 637 -6.59 33.05 -10.89
N LYS A 638 -5.57 33.10 -10.01
CA LYS A 638 -4.49 34.09 -10.10
C LYS A 638 -3.63 33.89 -11.34
N LEU A 639 -3.20 32.65 -11.61
CA LEU A 639 -2.33 32.33 -12.74
C LEU A 639 -3.08 32.45 -14.07
N ARG A 640 -4.34 32.03 -14.15
CA ARG A 640 -5.18 32.23 -15.34
C ARG A 640 -5.27 33.71 -15.69
N LYS A 641 -5.62 34.57 -14.72
CA LYS A 641 -5.70 36.03 -14.94
C LYS A 641 -4.36 36.62 -15.36
N PHE A 642 -3.26 36.12 -14.80
CA PHE A 642 -1.93 36.64 -15.06
C PHE A 642 -1.33 36.17 -16.41
N LEU A 643 -1.53 34.92 -16.79
CA LEU A 643 -0.87 34.27 -17.93
C LEU A 643 -1.73 34.24 -19.19
N ILE A 644 -3.07 34.19 -19.04
CA ILE A 644 -4.03 34.06 -20.14
C ILE A 644 -4.75 35.39 -20.35
N ASP A 645 -5.47 35.90 -19.35
CA ASP A 645 -6.37 37.05 -19.55
C ASP A 645 -5.60 38.36 -19.84
N ARG A 646 -4.40 38.53 -19.28
CA ARG A 646 -3.51 39.67 -19.57
C ARG A 646 -2.89 39.66 -20.97
N LYS A 647 -2.90 38.52 -21.69
CA LYS A 647 -2.45 38.47 -23.09
C LYS A 647 -3.58 38.87 -24.07
N LYS A 648 -4.84 38.84 -23.62
CA LYS A 648 -6.04 39.14 -24.44
C LYS A 648 -6.50 40.60 -24.35
N ASN A 649 -6.00 41.36 -23.38
CA ASN A 649 -6.13 42.82 -23.26
C ASN A 649 -4.80 43.49 -23.57
#